data_AF-A0A1U8BDI7-F1
#
_entry.id   AF-A0A1U8BDI7-F1
#
_cell.length_a   1.000
_cell.length_b   1.000
_cell.length_c   1.000
_cell.angle_alpha   90.00
_cell.angle_beta   90.00
_cell.angle_gamma   90.00
#
_symmetry.space_group_name_H-M   'P 1'
#
loop_
_entity.id
_entity.type
_entity.pdbx_description
1 polymer ?
#
loop_
_entity_poly.entity_id
_entity_poly.type
_entity_poly.pdbx_seq_one_letter_code
_entity_poly.pdbx_strand_id
1 'polypeptide(L)'
;MEIDATNRADNPLEAGHHSRRKNRNGTCLVWEDLSVVLSNNFGKGPTRRLLKGLSGFAEPGRIMAIMGPSGSGKSTLLDSLAGRLCRNAIVTGNIFFNGKKRRLDCGDVAYVTQEDVLLGTLTVRETITYSAHLRLPATLSKEEINGVIESTILQMGLEDCGDKVIGNWHLRGISGGEKRRLSIALEILTSPSLLFLDEPTSGLDSASAFLVMLTIRSISRDGKTIISVIHQPSSEVFQLFDDLFLLSDGEAIYFGEARMAAEFFAESGFPCPTRRNPSDHFLRCINTDFDVVTAALRECPRLNEAQASSDLLMNEASSRIKEILAAKYKTSKYATSTRRRIRELLLIEGPIPKSNKGSEASWWKQLCTLTKRSFVNMCRDIGYYWLRIMVYLVVSLCVGTIYFDVGTSYNTVRDRGASAAFLTGFMTFMSIGGFPSFLEEIRVFYRERLNGHYGSAVYILSNFLSSFPFLLGVSTTTGTIISFMVKFHSGFSHLLFTWLNLLSCISVVEGCMMIVASLVPNYLMGVIVGIGIIVIIMLSSGFFCTLPDLPKPFWRYPVSYISYSSWALQGQFKNDLIGLKFDPMEQGDPKLTGVKILKTIYGISPNRSKWWDLAAIVVLLISYRLIFFIILKFKERVLPWLHSFYAKRTIALLKRRPSFTMKPPMVKKQHQPSLPLSYQEGLSSPLP
;
A
#
# COMPACT_ATOMS: atom_id res chain seq x y z
N MET A 1 49.90 -2.35 65.91
CA MET A 1 49.59 -1.12 65.16
C MET A 1 48.07 -1.13 64.96
N GLU A 2 47.36 -0.72 66.01
CA GLU A 2 45.92 -0.46 65.95
C GLU A 2 45.69 0.88 65.23
N ILE A 3 44.58 1.02 64.50
CA ILE A 3 43.46 1.93 64.82
C ILE A 3 42.52 2.08 63.60
N ASP A 4 41.25 1.84 63.90
CA ASP A 4 39.98 2.36 63.39
C ASP A 4 39.45 2.15 61.96
N ALA A 5 38.33 1.42 61.96
CA ALA A 5 37.18 1.57 61.08
C ALA A 5 36.27 2.74 61.55
N THR A 6 35.78 3.57 60.63
CA THR A 6 34.53 4.35 60.81
C THR A 6 33.77 4.59 59.50
N ASN A 7 32.54 4.08 59.49
CA ASN A 7 31.29 4.54 58.86
C ASN A 7 31.31 5.72 57.86
N ARG A 8 30.78 5.47 56.65
CA ARG A 8 29.76 6.33 56.03
C ARG A 8 28.69 5.46 55.36
N ALA A 9 27.50 5.48 55.94
CA ALA A 9 26.27 4.95 55.37
C ALA A 9 25.64 6.02 54.47
N ASP A 10 25.57 5.76 53.17
CA ASP A 10 24.79 6.57 52.23
C ASP A 10 23.31 6.17 52.28
N ASN A 11 22.46 7.15 52.54
CA ASN A 11 21.01 7.02 52.64
C ASN A 11 20.38 6.55 51.31
N PRO A 12 19.50 5.51 51.30
CA PRO A 12 18.87 5.00 50.06
C PRO A 12 17.78 5.89 49.43
N LEU A 13 17.47 7.06 50.02
CA LEU A 13 16.29 7.85 49.66
C LEU A 13 16.54 8.91 48.56
N GLU A 14 17.79 9.26 48.23
CA GLU A 14 18.09 10.23 47.16
C GLU A 14 18.36 9.60 45.78
N ALA A 15 18.65 8.30 45.72
CA ALA A 15 18.88 7.57 44.46
C ALA A 15 17.61 7.46 43.58
N GLY A 16 16.42 7.59 44.18
CA GLY A 16 15.13 7.53 43.48
C GLY A 16 14.82 8.75 42.60
N HIS A 17 15.44 9.91 42.87
CA HIS A 17 15.18 11.12 42.09
C HIS A 17 16.15 11.32 40.92
N HIS A 18 17.36 10.77 40.99
CA HIS A 18 18.34 10.87 39.91
C HIS A 18 18.13 9.87 38.76
N SER A 19 17.48 8.72 38.99
CA SER A 19 17.21 7.75 37.90
C SER A 19 16.08 8.18 36.95
N ARG A 20 15.13 9.03 37.41
CA ARG A 20 14.03 9.55 36.59
C ARG A 20 14.42 10.61 35.57
N ARG A 21 15.63 11.20 35.67
CA ARG A 21 16.07 12.30 34.79
C ARG A 21 16.73 11.85 33.47
N LYS A 22 17.03 10.55 33.31
CA LYS A 22 17.78 10.03 32.14
C LYS A 22 16.92 9.64 30.91
N ASN A 23 15.59 9.68 30.98
CA ASN A 23 14.69 9.20 29.90
C ASN A 23 14.01 10.32 29.11
N ARG A 24 14.76 11.36 28.70
CA ARG A 24 14.21 12.60 28.10
C ARG A 24 13.90 12.56 26.60
N ASN A 25 14.10 11.43 25.91
CA ASN A 25 13.92 11.34 24.45
C ASN A 25 12.66 10.57 24.00
N GLY A 26 11.81 10.13 24.93
CA GLY A 26 10.60 9.38 24.60
C GLY A 26 9.43 10.27 24.15
N THR A 27 8.71 9.89 23.09
CA THR A 27 7.55 10.63 22.59
C THR A 27 6.25 10.10 23.18
N CYS A 28 5.52 10.92 23.92
CA CYS A 28 4.19 10.60 24.41
C CYS A 28 3.11 11.01 23.39
N LEU A 29 2.14 10.11 23.17
CA LEU A 29 0.97 10.35 22.34
C LEU A 29 -0.27 10.47 23.23
N VAL A 30 -1.07 11.51 23.05
CA VAL A 30 -2.34 11.71 23.75
C VAL A 30 -3.44 12.01 22.74
N TRP A 31 -4.62 11.43 22.90
CA TRP A 31 -5.79 11.78 22.10
C TRP A 31 -7.00 12.03 22.99
N GLU A 32 -7.80 13.02 22.59
CA GLU A 32 -9.01 13.45 23.30
C GLU A 32 -10.20 13.57 22.36
N ASP A 33 -11.33 13.01 22.79
CA ASP A 33 -12.63 13.01 22.08
C ASP A 33 -12.52 12.63 20.60
N LEU A 34 -11.67 11.62 20.31
CA LEU A 34 -11.42 11.15 18.96
C LEU A 34 -12.66 10.42 18.43
N SER A 35 -13.30 11.00 17.42
CA SER A 35 -14.42 10.39 16.72
C SER A 35 -14.13 10.31 15.23
N VAL A 36 -14.54 9.19 14.64
CA VAL A 36 -14.40 8.95 13.20
C VAL A 36 -15.76 8.65 12.61
N VAL A 37 -16.11 9.34 11.53
CA VAL A 37 -17.36 9.14 10.79
C VAL A 37 -17.05 8.88 9.33
N LEU A 38 -17.56 7.79 8.78
CA LEU A 38 -17.55 7.55 7.34
C LEU A 38 -18.69 8.31 6.67
N SER A 39 -18.35 9.13 5.68
CA SER A 39 -19.32 9.70 4.77
C SER A 39 -19.38 8.82 3.52
N ASN A 40 -20.54 8.22 3.25
CA ASN A 40 -20.75 7.51 1.99
C ASN A 40 -20.84 8.52 0.82
N ASN A 41 -20.43 8.07 -0.37
CA ASN A 41 -20.32 8.81 -1.63
C ASN A 41 -21.26 10.01 -1.76
N PHE A 42 -20.65 11.21 -1.92
CA PHE A 42 -21.35 12.44 -2.31
C PHE A 42 -22.60 12.78 -1.47
N GLY A 43 -22.60 12.45 -0.17
CA GLY A 43 -23.58 12.93 0.80
C GLY A 43 -24.99 12.33 0.72
N LYS A 44 -25.22 11.31 -0.13
CA LYS A 44 -26.55 10.68 -0.31
C LYS A 44 -26.77 9.38 0.48
N GLY A 45 -25.84 8.97 1.36
CA GLY A 45 -25.96 7.73 2.15
C GLY A 45 -25.95 7.95 3.67
N PRO A 46 -26.39 6.95 4.47
CA PRO A 46 -26.31 7.02 5.93
C PRO A 46 -24.85 7.15 6.38
N THR A 47 -24.57 8.13 7.24
CA THR A 47 -23.25 8.31 7.86
C THR A 47 -23.03 7.26 8.95
N ARG A 48 -22.00 6.44 8.81
CA ARG A 48 -21.65 5.44 9.84
C ARG A 48 -20.57 5.99 10.76
N ARG A 49 -20.87 6.11 12.05
CA ARG A 49 -19.87 6.48 13.06
C ARG A 49 -19.04 5.25 13.41
N LEU A 50 -17.74 5.31 13.14
CA LEU A 50 -16.79 4.23 13.43
C LEU A 50 -16.20 4.35 14.83
N LEU A 51 -15.87 5.57 15.28
CA LEU A 51 -15.33 5.82 16.63
C LEU A 51 -16.18 6.88 17.36
N LYS A 52 -16.42 6.68 18.65
CA LYS A 52 -17.33 7.49 19.47
C LYS A 52 -16.63 8.16 20.65
N GLY A 53 -15.84 9.20 20.37
CA GLY A 53 -15.28 10.09 21.40
C GLY A 53 -14.26 9.41 22.30
N LEU A 54 -13.27 8.75 21.69
CA LEU A 54 -12.25 7.99 22.40
C LEU A 54 -11.19 8.92 22.98
N SER A 55 -10.75 8.63 24.20
CA SER A 55 -9.65 9.35 24.85
C SER A 55 -8.67 8.37 25.46
N GLY A 56 -7.37 8.65 25.38
CA GLY A 56 -6.32 7.76 25.86
C GLY A 56 -4.92 8.37 25.66
N PHE A 57 -3.90 7.64 26.11
CA PHE A 57 -2.51 8.08 26.02
C PHE A 57 -1.56 6.89 25.87
N ALA A 58 -0.42 7.08 25.20
CA ALA A 58 0.67 6.11 25.10
C ALA A 58 1.97 6.75 25.56
N GLU A 59 2.75 6.03 26.38
CA GLU A 59 3.97 6.54 27.00
C GLU A 59 5.22 5.83 26.47
N PRO A 60 6.38 6.52 26.47
CA PRO A 60 7.64 5.91 26.06
C PRO A 60 8.07 4.79 26.99
N GLY A 61 8.65 3.74 26.41
CA GLY A 61 9.08 2.57 27.16
C GLY A 61 7.99 1.51 27.35
N ARG A 62 6.73 1.82 26.99
CA ARG A 62 5.57 0.95 27.20
C ARG A 62 4.98 0.46 25.88
N ILE A 63 4.41 -0.75 25.92
CA ILE A 63 3.67 -1.35 24.81
C ILE A 63 2.17 -1.32 25.13
N MET A 64 1.43 -0.60 24.30
CA MET A 64 -0.03 -0.58 24.34
C MET A 64 -0.61 -1.59 23.35
N ALA A 65 -1.48 -2.47 23.82
CA ALA A 65 -2.32 -3.34 22.98
C ALA A 65 -3.72 -2.74 22.78
N ILE A 66 -4.13 -2.60 21.52
CA ILE A 66 -5.51 -2.30 21.13
C ILE A 66 -6.19 -3.63 20.76
N MET A 67 -7.24 -3.98 21.52
CA MET A 67 -7.98 -5.23 21.36
C MET A 67 -9.48 -4.99 21.26
N GLY A 68 -10.20 -5.93 20.65
CA GLY A 68 -11.62 -5.80 20.37
C GLY A 68 -12.10 -6.77 19.28
N PRO A 69 -13.41 -6.99 19.15
CA PRO A 69 -13.97 -7.86 18.11
C PRO A 69 -13.75 -7.30 16.70
N SER A 70 -13.97 -8.13 15.69
CA SER A 70 -13.94 -7.72 14.29
C SER A 70 -14.93 -6.58 14.05
N GLY A 71 -14.52 -5.57 13.27
CA GLY A 71 -15.36 -4.39 13.01
C GLY A 71 -15.49 -3.39 14.16
N SER A 72 -14.84 -3.59 15.31
CA SER A 72 -14.94 -2.66 16.45
C SER A 72 -14.28 -1.30 16.24
N GLY A 73 -13.45 -1.16 15.18
CA GLY A 73 -12.72 0.07 14.85
C GLY A 73 -11.25 0.11 15.26
N LYS A 74 -10.63 -1.05 15.57
CA LYS A 74 -9.21 -1.14 16.00
C LYS A 74 -8.23 -0.51 14.99
N SER A 75 -8.22 -1.01 13.76
CA SER A 75 -7.35 -0.47 12.69
C SER A 75 -7.75 0.98 12.35
N THR A 76 -9.04 1.33 12.45
CA THR A 76 -9.50 2.73 12.29
C THR A 76 -8.92 3.66 13.36
N LEU A 77 -8.83 3.22 14.61
CA LEU A 77 -8.18 3.97 15.69
C LEU A 77 -6.69 4.11 15.39
N LEU A 78 -6.01 3.01 15.06
CA LEU A 78 -4.58 2.99 14.74
C LEU A 78 -4.24 3.92 13.56
N ASP A 79 -4.98 3.79 12.45
CA ASP A 79 -4.85 4.64 11.27
C ASP A 79 -5.16 6.11 11.55
N SER A 80 -6.12 6.38 12.45
CA SER A 80 -6.47 7.76 12.83
C SER A 80 -5.35 8.38 13.66
N LEU A 81 -4.75 7.60 14.57
CA LEU A 81 -3.61 8.04 15.36
C LEU A 81 -2.38 8.24 14.49
N ALA A 82 -2.17 7.38 13.49
CA ALA A 82 -1.08 7.46 12.52
C ALA A 82 -1.31 8.48 11.38
N GLY A 83 -2.48 9.12 11.31
CA GLY A 83 -2.82 10.09 10.26
C GLY A 83 -3.00 9.48 8.87
N ARG A 84 -3.29 8.18 8.79
CA ARG A 84 -3.39 7.37 7.55
C ARG A 84 -4.82 7.05 7.12
N LEU A 85 -5.80 7.52 7.88
CA LEU A 85 -7.21 7.17 7.72
C LEU A 85 -7.73 7.32 6.27
N CYS A 86 -8.61 6.40 5.89
CA CYS A 86 -9.25 6.38 4.57
C CYS A 86 -9.86 7.74 4.20
N ARG A 87 -9.76 8.07 2.91
CA ARG A 87 -10.06 9.41 2.38
C ARG A 87 -11.51 9.85 2.58
N ASN A 88 -12.44 8.92 2.75
CA ASN A 88 -13.87 9.15 3.03
C ASN A 88 -14.21 9.26 4.53
N ALA A 89 -13.22 9.12 5.41
CA ALA A 89 -13.39 9.17 6.85
C ALA A 89 -13.10 10.57 7.42
N ILE A 90 -13.95 11.01 8.32
CA ILE A 90 -13.90 12.31 8.96
C ILE A 90 -13.44 12.14 10.39
N VAL A 91 -12.27 12.68 10.73
CA VAL A 91 -11.73 12.68 12.10
C VAL A 91 -12.11 13.98 12.81
N THR A 92 -12.71 13.86 13.98
CA THR A 92 -12.89 14.95 14.95
C THR A 92 -12.21 14.57 16.27
N GLY A 93 -11.81 15.57 17.05
CA GLY A 93 -11.03 15.37 18.28
C GLY A 93 -9.65 16.00 18.16
N ASN A 94 -8.85 15.86 19.22
CA ASN A 94 -7.50 16.37 19.29
C ASN A 94 -6.51 15.24 19.49
N ILE A 95 -5.40 15.29 18.75
CA ILE A 95 -4.26 14.39 18.91
C ILE A 95 -3.06 15.28 19.23
N PHE A 96 -2.37 14.96 20.32
CA PHE A 96 -1.24 15.70 20.85
C PHE A 96 -0.01 14.79 20.91
N PHE A 97 1.13 15.33 20.45
CA PHE A 97 2.44 14.71 20.54
C PHE A 97 3.29 15.58 21.47
N ASN A 98 3.73 15.03 22.60
CA ASN A 98 4.45 15.77 23.66
C ASN A 98 3.76 17.12 24.01
N GLY A 99 2.45 17.08 24.23
CA GLY A 99 1.63 18.25 24.57
C GLY A 99 1.25 19.18 23.41
N LYS A 100 1.81 18.99 22.19
CA LYS A 100 1.55 19.85 21.04
C LYS A 100 0.64 19.19 20.01
N LYS A 101 -0.36 19.93 19.53
CA LYS A 101 -1.26 19.50 18.46
C LYS A 101 -0.50 19.52 17.11
N ARG A 102 0.06 18.39 16.70
CA ARG A 102 0.82 18.25 15.43
C ARG A 102 0.06 17.37 14.44
N ARG A 103 0.15 17.72 13.15
CA ARG A 103 -0.09 16.74 12.08
C ARG A 103 1.17 15.88 11.99
N LEU A 104 0.99 14.56 11.94
CA LEU A 104 2.10 13.63 11.82
C LEU A 104 2.89 13.91 10.54
N ASP A 105 4.08 14.47 10.71
CA ASP A 105 5.09 14.49 9.66
C ASP A 105 5.84 13.16 9.73
N CYS A 106 6.05 12.55 8.56
CA CYS A 106 6.40 11.14 8.34
C CYS A 106 7.79 10.68 8.85
N GLY A 107 8.55 11.53 9.56
CA GLY A 107 9.92 11.22 10.00
C GLY A 107 10.02 10.57 11.39
N ASP A 108 9.18 11.01 12.34
CA ASP A 108 9.31 10.60 13.76
C ASP A 108 8.48 9.37 14.13
N VAL A 109 7.66 8.90 13.19
CA VAL A 109 6.63 7.87 13.37
C VAL A 109 6.79 6.79 12.32
N ALA A 110 6.88 5.55 12.79
CA ALA A 110 6.89 4.36 11.97
C ALA A 110 5.54 3.64 12.03
N TYR A 111 5.18 2.97 10.94
CA TYR A 111 3.95 2.18 10.87
C TYR A 111 4.19 0.91 10.08
N VAL A 112 3.88 -0.22 10.70
CA VAL A 112 3.94 -1.54 10.10
C VAL A 112 2.52 -1.99 9.77
N THR A 113 2.26 -2.20 8.48
CA THR A 113 0.97 -2.68 7.96
C THR A 113 0.74 -4.15 8.31
N GLN A 114 -0.51 -4.60 8.25
CA GLN A 114 -0.87 -6.01 8.44
C GLN A 114 -0.17 -6.93 7.41
N GLU A 115 -0.20 -6.56 6.13
CA GLU A 115 0.46 -7.32 5.07
C GLU A 115 1.95 -6.94 4.92
N ASP A 116 2.79 -7.97 4.78
CA ASP A 116 4.23 -7.82 4.53
C ASP A 116 4.51 -7.76 3.02
N VAL A 117 4.38 -6.56 2.44
CA VAL A 117 4.71 -6.31 1.03
C VAL A 117 6.21 -6.06 0.89
N LEU A 118 6.96 -7.04 0.36
CA LEU A 118 8.42 -7.02 0.18
C LEU A 118 8.82 -7.55 -1.22
N LEU A 119 9.99 -7.16 -1.72
CA LEU A 119 10.55 -7.70 -2.97
C LEU A 119 11.17 -9.07 -2.71
N GLY A 120 10.56 -10.14 -3.24
CA GLY A 120 10.95 -11.52 -2.93
C GLY A 120 12.31 -11.97 -3.49
N THR A 121 12.86 -11.28 -4.49
CA THR A 121 14.14 -11.62 -5.15
C THR A 121 15.38 -11.12 -4.40
N LEU A 122 15.18 -10.21 -3.44
CA LEU A 122 16.25 -9.62 -2.64
C LEU A 122 16.51 -10.46 -1.39
N THR A 123 17.72 -10.38 -0.86
CA THR A 123 18.03 -10.94 0.46
C THR A 123 17.54 -10.03 1.58
N VAL A 124 17.48 -10.56 2.79
CA VAL A 124 17.13 -9.80 4.01
C VAL A 124 18.10 -8.62 4.18
N ARG A 125 19.41 -8.87 4.12
CA ARG A 125 20.47 -7.86 4.25
C ARG A 125 20.42 -6.83 3.14
N GLU A 126 20.21 -7.24 1.88
CA GLU A 126 20.05 -6.31 0.76
C GLU A 126 18.87 -5.37 0.96
N THR A 127 17.73 -5.90 1.40
CA THR A 127 16.50 -5.13 1.60
C THR A 127 16.67 -4.08 2.71
N ILE A 128 17.29 -4.46 3.83
CA ILE A 128 17.65 -3.54 4.91
C ILE A 128 18.64 -2.49 4.41
N THR A 129 19.66 -2.90 3.65
CA THR A 129 20.66 -2.01 3.06
C THR A 129 20.03 -0.97 2.15
N TYR A 130 19.13 -1.38 1.24
CA TYR A 130 18.44 -0.45 0.35
C TYR A 130 17.56 0.52 1.14
N SER A 131 16.81 0.06 2.14
CA SER A 131 15.99 0.93 3.00
C SER A 131 16.86 1.94 3.76
N ALA A 132 17.98 1.51 4.33
CA ALA A 132 18.94 2.36 5.01
C ALA A 132 19.48 3.46 4.09
N HIS A 133 19.90 3.12 2.87
CA HIS A 133 20.40 4.10 1.90
C HIS A 133 19.34 5.10 1.42
N LEU A 134 18.07 4.69 1.42
CA LEU A 134 16.94 5.53 1.02
C LEU A 134 16.46 6.46 2.14
N ARG A 135 16.66 6.12 3.42
CA ARG A 135 16.10 6.85 4.56
C ARG A 135 17.13 7.58 5.42
N LEU A 136 18.32 7.01 5.60
CA LEU A 136 19.36 7.59 6.44
C LEU A 136 20.02 8.81 5.77
N PRO A 137 20.44 9.82 6.56
CA PRO A 137 21.04 11.03 6.03
C PRO A 137 22.30 10.75 5.22
N ALA A 138 22.55 11.58 4.21
CA ALA A 138 23.75 11.47 3.37
C ALA A 138 25.05 11.89 4.08
N THR A 139 24.95 12.47 5.28
CA THR A 139 26.09 12.90 6.10
C THR A 139 26.79 11.73 6.80
N LEU A 140 26.10 10.60 6.99
CA LEU A 140 26.69 9.43 7.63
C LEU A 140 27.69 8.74 6.70
N SER A 141 28.79 8.24 7.28
CA SER A 141 29.78 7.44 6.56
C SER A 141 29.18 6.08 6.16
N LYS A 142 29.83 5.40 5.20
CA LYS A 142 29.36 4.07 4.77
C LYS A 142 29.53 3.05 5.90
N GLU A 143 30.56 3.21 6.70
CA GLU A 143 30.90 2.38 7.85
C GLU A 143 29.85 2.53 8.96
N GLU A 144 29.41 3.76 9.24
CA GLU A 144 28.31 4.04 10.17
C GLU A 144 26.99 3.44 9.69
N ILE A 145 26.66 3.60 8.40
CA ILE A 145 25.46 3.01 7.80
C ILE A 145 25.48 1.48 7.93
N ASN A 146 26.62 0.85 7.62
CA ASN A 146 26.79 -0.60 7.78
C ASN A 146 26.68 -1.02 9.24
N GLY A 147 27.24 -0.25 10.18
CA GLY A 147 27.07 -0.49 11.61
C GLY A 147 25.61 -0.50 12.05
N VAL A 148 24.81 0.46 11.55
CA VAL A 148 23.35 0.51 11.81
C VAL A 148 22.61 -0.67 11.18
N ILE A 149 23.01 -1.10 9.98
CA ILE A 149 22.42 -2.28 9.31
C ILE A 149 22.68 -3.54 10.11
N GLU A 150 23.93 -3.81 10.49
CA GLU A 150 24.29 -4.99 11.28
C GLU A 150 23.64 -4.98 12.67
N SER A 151 23.62 -3.83 13.35
CA SER A 151 22.96 -3.70 14.65
C SER A 151 21.46 -3.99 14.54
N THR A 152 20.82 -3.58 13.45
CA THR A 152 19.39 -3.83 13.21
C THR A 152 19.13 -5.31 12.92
N ILE A 153 19.99 -5.97 12.14
CA ILE A 153 19.88 -7.43 11.87
C ILE A 153 20.00 -8.23 13.16
N LEU A 154 20.99 -7.88 14.00
CA LEU A 154 21.20 -8.49 15.30
C LEU A 154 20.02 -8.24 16.24
N GLN A 155 19.56 -6.98 16.37
CA GLN A 155 18.45 -6.62 17.26
C GLN A 155 17.15 -7.37 16.91
N MET A 156 16.96 -7.70 15.63
CA MET A 156 15.77 -8.40 15.13
C MET A 156 15.93 -9.93 15.06
N GLY A 157 17.08 -10.46 15.47
CA GLY A 157 17.36 -11.91 15.42
C GLY A 157 17.22 -12.46 14.00
N LEU A 158 17.83 -11.78 13.02
CA LEU A 158 17.80 -12.12 11.59
C LEU A 158 19.17 -12.58 11.06
N GLU A 159 20.15 -12.85 11.92
CA GLU A 159 21.52 -13.23 11.53
C GLU A 159 21.54 -14.49 10.64
N ASP A 160 20.84 -15.56 11.06
CA ASP A 160 20.79 -16.85 10.36
C ASP A 160 20.11 -16.79 8.98
N CYS A 161 19.33 -15.74 8.73
CA CYS A 161 18.62 -15.53 7.47
C CYS A 161 19.05 -14.27 6.71
N GLY A 162 20.09 -13.56 7.19
CA GLY A 162 20.54 -12.29 6.63
C GLY A 162 20.84 -12.35 5.14
N ASP A 163 21.48 -13.44 4.69
CA ASP A 163 21.88 -13.63 3.29
C ASP A 163 20.92 -14.55 2.51
N LYS A 164 19.81 -14.96 3.13
CA LYS A 164 18.76 -15.73 2.44
C LYS A 164 17.83 -14.80 1.67
N VAL A 165 17.34 -15.28 0.53
CA VAL A 165 16.31 -14.59 -0.27
C VAL A 165 14.98 -14.57 0.48
N ILE A 166 14.25 -13.45 0.39
CA ILE A 166 12.95 -13.28 1.04
C ILE A 166 11.93 -14.26 0.48
N GLY A 167 12.03 -14.58 -0.81
CA GLY A 167 11.16 -15.51 -1.52
C GLY A 167 9.89 -14.87 -2.04
N ASN A 168 9.51 -15.27 -3.25
CA ASN A 168 8.28 -14.89 -3.93
C ASN A 168 7.36 -16.12 -4.05
N TRP A 169 6.35 -16.07 -4.91
CA TRP A 169 5.41 -17.17 -5.08
C TRP A 169 6.02 -18.41 -5.77
N HIS A 170 7.15 -18.26 -6.48
CA HIS A 170 7.83 -19.38 -7.15
C HIS A 170 9.03 -19.92 -6.35
N LEU A 171 9.74 -19.04 -5.62
CA LEU A 171 10.93 -19.37 -4.84
C LEU A 171 10.59 -19.29 -3.35
N ARG A 172 10.65 -20.43 -2.68
CA ARG A 172 10.57 -20.49 -1.22
C ARG A 172 11.73 -19.68 -0.62
N GLY A 173 11.39 -18.75 0.27
CA GLY A 173 12.38 -17.94 0.98
C GLY A 173 12.26 -18.11 2.49
N ILE A 174 12.47 -17.02 3.22
CA ILE A 174 12.41 -16.98 4.69
C ILE A 174 10.99 -17.27 5.21
N SER A 175 10.90 -17.71 6.47
CA SER A 175 9.65 -18.02 7.16
C SER A 175 8.75 -16.79 7.35
N GLY A 176 7.46 -17.00 7.64
CA GLY A 176 6.52 -15.91 7.91
C GLY A 176 6.94 -15.05 9.10
N GLY A 177 7.43 -15.68 10.19
CA GLY A 177 7.93 -14.95 11.36
C GLY A 177 9.16 -14.10 11.06
N GLU A 178 10.09 -14.61 10.24
CA GLU A 178 11.26 -13.86 9.77
C GLU A 178 10.86 -12.71 8.84
N LYS A 179 9.91 -12.92 7.90
CA LYS A 179 9.35 -11.84 7.07
C LYS A 179 8.76 -10.73 7.92
N ARG A 180 8.04 -11.10 8.99
CA ARG A 180 7.43 -10.13 9.90
C ARG A 180 8.46 -9.31 10.65
N ARG A 181 9.51 -9.96 11.20
CA ARG A 181 10.63 -9.26 11.84
C ARG A 181 11.36 -8.36 10.86
N LEU A 182 11.57 -8.79 9.61
CA LEU A 182 12.15 -7.95 8.56
C LEU A 182 11.28 -6.71 8.26
N SER A 183 9.97 -6.87 8.11
CA SER A 183 9.04 -5.74 7.93
C SER A 183 9.14 -4.70 9.05
N ILE A 184 9.29 -5.15 10.30
CA ILE A 184 9.48 -4.26 11.45
C ILE A 184 10.89 -3.65 11.42
N ALA A 185 11.91 -4.42 11.03
CA ALA A 185 13.30 -3.97 10.94
C ALA A 185 13.45 -2.77 10.01
N LEU A 186 12.79 -2.83 8.84
CA LEU A 186 12.81 -1.75 7.85
C LEU A 186 12.31 -0.42 8.41
N GLU A 187 11.36 -0.47 9.36
CA GLU A 187 10.80 0.72 9.98
C GLU A 187 11.62 1.23 11.16
N ILE A 188 12.33 0.35 11.86
CA ILE A 188 13.17 0.69 13.01
C ILE A 188 14.51 1.32 12.59
N LEU A 189 14.94 1.13 11.34
CA LEU A 189 16.20 1.69 10.82
C LEU A 189 16.38 3.19 11.06
N THR A 190 15.30 3.99 11.03
CA THR A 190 15.37 5.43 11.30
C THR A 190 15.27 5.79 12.78
N SER A 191 15.32 4.80 13.68
CA SER A 191 15.10 4.95 15.12
C SER A 191 13.86 5.80 15.45
N PRO A 192 12.66 5.41 14.99
CA PRO A 192 11.44 6.17 15.22
C PRO A 192 11.12 6.24 16.71
N SER A 193 10.58 7.38 17.14
CA SER A 193 10.18 7.58 18.54
C SER A 193 8.85 6.91 18.89
N LEU A 194 7.99 6.74 17.88
CA LEU A 194 6.67 6.12 17.98
C LEU A 194 6.52 5.07 16.87
N LEU A 195 6.13 3.85 17.25
CA LEU A 195 5.94 2.72 16.37
C LEU A 195 4.50 2.21 16.45
N PHE A 196 3.79 2.24 15.32
CA PHE A 196 2.47 1.65 15.16
C PHE A 196 2.59 0.28 14.49
N LEU A 197 1.93 -0.73 15.06
CA LEU A 197 1.92 -2.10 14.56
C LEU A 197 0.48 -2.56 14.33
N ASP A 198 0.12 -2.86 13.08
CA ASP A 198 -1.20 -3.39 12.76
C ASP A 198 -1.13 -4.92 12.66
N GLU A 199 -1.65 -5.60 13.68
CA GLU A 199 -1.66 -7.05 13.82
C GLU A 199 -0.28 -7.71 13.58
N PRO A 200 0.74 -7.45 14.43
CA PRO A 200 2.07 -8.03 14.26
C PRO A 200 2.13 -9.55 14.35
N THR A 201 1.13 -10.19 14.96
CA THR A 201 1.08 -11.64 15.20
C THR A 201 0.17 -12.40 14.24
N SER A 202 -0.45 -11.71 13.26
CA SER A 202 -1.40 -12.35 12.33
C SER A 202 -0.69 -13.29 11.36
N GLY A 203 -1.28 -14.47 11.12
CA GLY A 203 -0.73 -15.49 10.22
C GLY A 203 0.54 -16.19 10.72
N LEU A 204 0.92 -16.00 11.99
CA LEU A 204 2.05 -16.66 12.64
C LEU A 204 1.60 -17.79 13.56
N ASP A 205 2.44 -18.81 13.71
CA ASP A 205 2.30 -19.79 14.79
C ASP A 205 2.64 -19.15 16.15
N SER A 206 2.20 -19.79 17.24
CA SER A 206 2.34 -19.26 18.60
C SER A 206 3.80 -18.96 19.00
N ALA A 207 4.75 -19.80 18.58
CA ALA A 207 6.16 -19.63 18.92
C ALA A 207 6.78 -18.44 18.15
N SER A 208 6.52 -18.35 16.84
CA SER A 208 6.97 -17.19 16.04
C SER A 208 6.35 -15.88 16.51
N ALA A 209 5.05 -15.88 16.86
CA ALA A 209 4.37 -14.71 17.38
C ALA A 209 4.98 -14.23 18.71
N PHE A 210 5.30 -15.16 19.62
CA PHE A 210 5.97 -14.84 20.88
C PHE A 210 7.36 -14.24 20.65
N LEU A 211 8.16 -14.81 19.75
CA LEU A 211 9.49 -14.29 19.41
C LEU A 211 9.45 -12.88 18.81
N VAL A 212 8.49 -12.61 17.90
CA VAL A 212 8.26 -11.27 17.35
C VAL A 212 7.92 -10.28 18.47
N MET A 213 7.05 -10.66 19.40
CA MET A 213 6.64 -9.81 20.51
C MET A 213 7.75 -9.58 21.55
N LEU A 214 8.62 -10.56 21.81
CA LEU A 214 9.82 -10.36 22.62
C LEU A 214 10.78 -9.36 21.98
N THR A 215 10.95 -9.43 20.66
CA THR A 215 11.76 -8.47 19.90
C THR A 215 11.21 -7.05 20.06
N ILE A 216 9.90 -6.88 19.85
CA ILE A 216 9.19 -5.60 20.06
C ILE A 216 9.36 -5.10 21.50
N ARG A 217 9.36 -6.00 22.49
CA ARG A 217 9.60 -5.64 23.89
C ARG A 217 11.01 -5.15 24.16
N SER A 218 12.01 -5.74 23.51
CA SER A 218 13.39 -5.24 23.55
C SER A 218 13.45 -3.80 23.00
N ILE A 219 12.81 -3.56 21.86
CA ILE A 219 12.73 -2.24 21.21
C ILE A 219 12.03 -1.20 22.09
N SER A 220 10.99 -1.60 22.82
CA SER A 220 10.28 -0.74 23.78
C SER A 220 11.21 -0.28 24.91
N ARG A 221 12.06 -1.17 25.45
CA ARG A 221 12.99 -0.86 26.55
C ARG A 221 14.00 0.22 26.20
N ASP A 222 14.28 0.43 24.92
CA ASP A 222 15.11 1.55 24.42
C ASP A 222 14.41 2.93 24.55
N GLY A 223 13.21 3.00 25.14
CA GLY A 223 12.46 4.24 25.35
C GLY A 223 11.53 4.64 24.19
N LYS A 224 11.25 3.72 23.27
CA LYS A 224 10.31 3.92 22.16
C LYS A 224 8.87 3.69 22.64
N THR A 225 7.91 4.42 22.08
CA THR A 225 6.48 4.23 22.35
C THR A 225 5.90 3.28 21.31
N ILE A 226 5.24 2.20 21.73
CA ILE A 226 4.71 1.19 20.80
C ILE A 226 3.21 1.02 21.00
N ILE A 227 2.45 1.12 19.90
CA ILE A 227 1.01 0.88 19.88
C ILE A 227 0.74 -0.23 18.87
N SER A 228 0.16 -1.32 19.35
CA SER A 228 -0.07 -2.53 18.57
C SER A 228 -1.55 -2.92 18.57
N VAL A 229 -2.15 -3.10 17.40
CA VAL A 229 -3.46 -3.75 17.26
C VAL A 229 -3.25 -5.25 17.25
N ILE A 230 -3.96 -6.00 18.10
CA ILE A 230 -3.79 -7.45 18.20
C ILE A 230 -5.14 -8.15 18.18
N HIS A 231 -5.20 -9.22 17.39
CA HIS A 231 -6.34 -10.11 17.32
C HIS A 231 -6.02 -11.39 18.09
N GLN A 232 -6.67 -11.57 19.24
CA GLN A 232 -6.63 -12.78 20.08
C GLN A 232 -5.20 -13.32 20.40
N PRO A 233 -4.44 -12.67 21.31
CA PRO A 233 -3.10 -13.14 21.69
C PRO A 233 -3.15 -14.40 22.58
N SER A 234 -2.06 -15.18 22.56
CA SER A 234 -1.82 -16.21 23.57
C SER A 234 -1.59 -15.57 24.95
N SER A 235 -1.79 -16.34 26.02
CA SER A 235 -1.60 -15.86 27.39
C SER A 235 -0.18 -15.31 27.63
N GLU A 236 0.84 -15.95 27.05
CA GLU A 236 2.24 -15.52 27.15
C GLU A 236 2.47 -14.18 26.45
N VAL A 237 1.91 -14.00 25.25
CA VAL A 237 1.97 -12.74 24.51
C VAL A 237 1.20 -11.64 25.24
N PHE A 238 0.04 -11.96 25.82
CA PHE A 238 -0.77 -10.99 26.57
C PHE A 238 -0.01 -10.39 27.77
N GLN A 239 0.81 -11.19 28.46
CA GLN A 239 1.63 -10.73 29.59
C GLN A 239 2.77 -9.77 29.19
N LEU A 240 3.09 -9.65 27.90
CA LEU A 240 4.11 -8.73 27.40
C LEU A 240 3.60 -7.29 27.26
N PHE A 241 2.28 -7.06 27.29
CA PHE A 241 1.70 -5.72 27.20
C PHE A 241 1.67 -5.01 28.55
N ASP A 242 2.00 -3.73 28.52
CA ASP A 242 1.92 -2.86 29.70
C ASP A 242 0.52 -2.26 29.83
N ASP A 243 -0.01 -1.76 28.71
CA ASP A 243 -1.31 -1.09 28.64
C ASP A 243 -2.27 -1.81 27.69
N LEU A 244 -3.55 -1.81 28.05
CA LEU A 244 -4.63 -2.42 27.29
C LEU A 244 -5.71 -1.39 26.97
N PHE A 245 -6.05 -1.26 25.69
CA PHE A 245 -7.17 -0.47 25.18
C PHE A 245 -8.21 -1.41 24.54
N LEU A 246 -9.32 -1.67 25.23
CA LEU A 246 -10.43 -2.50 24.74
C LEU A 246 -11.49 -1.66 24.04
N LEU A 247 -11.81 -2.03 22.80
CA LEU A 247 -12.74 -1.34 21.93
C LEU A 247 -13.86 -2.26 21.45
N SER A 248 -15.13 -1.84 21.54
CA SER A 248 -16.29 -2.54 20.98
C SER A 248 -17.27 -1.54 20.33
N ASP A 249 -17.66 -1.76 19.07
CA ASP A 249 -18.41 -0.83 18.20
C ASP A 249 -18.03 0.66 18.32
N GLY A 250 -16.73 0.94 18.31
CA GLY A 250 -16.22 2.30 18.37
C GLY A 250 -16.28 2.96 19.75
N GLU A 251 -16.66 2.24 20.81
CA GLU A 251 -16.66 2.71 22.19
C GLU A 251 -15.55 2.05 23.01
N ALA A 252 -14.92 2.82 23.90
CA ALA A 252 -13.93 2.32 24.84
C ALA A 252 -14.64 1.55 25.98
N ILE A 253 -14.29 0.27 26.13
CA ILE A 253 -14.79 -0.59 27.19
C ILE A 253 -13.85 -0.55 28.39
N TYR A 254 -12.54 -0.51 28.15
CA TYR A 254 -11.53 -0.42 29.19
C TYR A 254 -10.27 0.24 28.61
N PHE A 255 -9.63 1.08 29.41
CA PHE A 255 -8.28 1.54 29.14
C PHE A 255 -7.52 1.73 30.46
N GLY A 256 -6.33 1.14 30.53
CA GLY A 256 -5.45 1.12 31.69
C GLY A 256 -4.40 0.02 31.58
N GLU A 257 -3.75 -0.31 32.70
CA GLU A 257 -2.76 -1.38 32.73
C GLU A 257 -3.38 -2.75 32.37
N ALA A 258 -2.67 -3.56 31.60
CA ALA A 258 -3.17 -4.86 31.13
C ALA A 258 -3.46 -5.83 32.29
N ARG A 259 -2.67 -5.76 33.37
CA ARG A 259 -2.82 -6.62 34.56
C ARG A 259 -4.09 -6.32 35.34
N MET A 260 -4.49 -5.05 35.40
CA MET A 260 -5.66 -4.59 36.15
C MET A 260 -6.98 -4.85 35.40
N ALA A 261 -6.91 -5.24 34.12
CA ALA A 261 -8.09 -5.53 33.33
C ALA A 261 -8.93 -6.67 33.93
N ALA A 262 -8.29 -7.73 34.45
CA ALA A 262 -9.00 -8.84 35.07
C ALA A 262 -9.79 -8.42 36.32
N GLU A 263 -9.22 -7.50 37.11
CA GLU A 263 -9.87 -6.93 38.30
C GLU A 263 -11.07 -6.06 37.90
N PHE A 264 -10.93 -5.21 36.89
CA PHE A 264 -12.05 -4.40 36.37
C PHE A 264 -13.24 -5.28 35.92
N PHE A 265 -12.96 -6.40 35.23
CA PHE A 265 -14.01 -7.33 34.82
C PHE A 265 -14.66 -8.05 36.01
N ALA A 266 -13.88 -8.41 37.04
CA ALA A 266 -14.42 -8.98 38.28
C ALA A 266 -15.30 -7.98 39.05
N GLU A 267 -14.86 -6.73 39.25
CA GLU A 267 -15.66 -5.63 39.82
C GLU A 267 -16.93 -5.34 38.99
N SER A 268 -16.83 -5.60 37.68
CA SER A 268 -17.94 -5.41 36.77
C SER A 268 -19.03 -6.48 36.88
N GLY A 269 -18.75 -7.61 37.55
CA GLY A 269 -19.66 -8.75 37.68
C GLY A 269 -19.35 -9.91 36.71
N PHE A 270 -18.25 -9.81 35.95
CA PHE A 270 -17.86 -10.77 34.91
C PHE A 270 -16.43 -11.31 35.14
N PRO A 271 -16.15 -11.97 36.28
CA PRO A 271 -14.81 -12.46 36.61
C PRO A 271 -14.28 -13.46 35.57
N CYS A 272 -12.97 -13.44 35.33
CA CYS A 272 -12.33 -14.38 34.43
C CYS A 272 -12.26 -15.78 35.06
N PRO A 273 -12.67 -16.86 34.35
CA PRO A 273 -12.53 -18.23 34.84
C PRO A 273 -11.07 -18.63 35.03
N THR A 274 -10.77 -19.46 36.04
CA THR A 274 -9.41 -19.82 36.47
C THR A 274 -8.57 -20.54 35.41
N ARG A 275 -9.21 -21.26 34.47
CA ARG A 275 -8.53 -22.04 33.41
C ARG A 275 -8.70 -21.44 32.02
N ARG A 276 -9.06 -20.16 31.94
CA ARG A 276 -9.30 -19.47 30.66
C ARG A 276 -8.29 -18.37 30.46
N ASN A 277 -7.85 -18.19 29.21
CA ASN A 277 -7.02 -17.05 28.84
C ASN A 277 -7.80 -15.73 29.07
N PRO A 278 -7.27 -14.77 29.85
CA PRO A 278 -7.93 -13.50 30.10
C PRO A 278 -8.29 -12.73 28.83
N SER A 279 -7.42 -12.71 27.82
CA SER A 279 -7.70 -11.98 26.57
C SER A 279 -8.91 -12.58 25.83
N ASP A 280 -9.04 -13.91 25.82
CA ASP A 280 -10.17 -14.60 25.21
C ASP A 280 -11.47 -14.33 25.97
N HIS A 281 -11.39 -14.29 27.31
CA HIS A 281 -12.53 -13.93 28.16
C HIS A 281 -13.01 -12.51 27.87
N PHE A 282 -12.10 -11.53 27.85
CA PHE A 282 -12.44 -10.14 27.56
C PHE A 282 -13.11 -9.97 26.20
N LEU A 283 -12.55 -10.62 25.16
CA LEU A 283 -13.11 -10.59 23.81
C LEU A 283 -14.49 -11.26 23.74
N ARG A 284 -14.71 -12.37 24.44
CA ARG A 284 -16.01 -13.04 24.48
C ARG A 284 -17.08 -12.17 25.11
N CYS A 285 -16.77 -11.49 26.22
CA CYS A 285 -17.72 -10.61 26.92
C CYS A 285 -18.18 -9.40 26.08
N ILE A 286 -17.34 -8.92 25.16
CA ILE A 286 -17.61 -7.69 24.39
C ILE A 286 -18.04 -7.95 22.95
N ASN A 287 -18.00 -9.20 22.48
CA ASN A 287 -18.31 -9.58 21.12
C ASN A 287 -19.75 -10.08 20.99
N THR A 288 -20.58 -9.30 20.31
CA THR A 288 -21.99 -9.61 20.05
C THR A 288 -22.20 -10.77 19.09
N ASP A 289 -21.21 -11.13 18.28
CA ASP A 289 -21.35 -12.22 17.29
C ASP A 289 -21.54 -13.59 17.97
N PHE A 290 -21.05 -13.76 19.20
CA PHE A 290 -21.27 -14.97 19.97
C PHE A 290 -22.74 -15.16 20.38
N ASP A 291 -23.53 -14.10 20.47
CA ASP A 291 -24.97 -14.21 20.76
C ASP A 291 -25.69 -14.90 19.59
N VAL A 292 -25.30 -14.60 18.35
CA VAL A 292 -25.85 -15.23 17.14
C VAL A 292 -25.48 -16.71 17.07
N VAL A 293 -24.22 -17.04 17.36
CA VAL A 293 -23.75 -18.43 17.39
C VAL A 293 -24.46 -19.20 18.51
N THR A 294 -24.63 -18.59 19.68
CA THR A 294 -25.32 -19.23 20.81
C THR A 294 -26.81 -19.45 20.50
N ALA A 295 -27.46 -18.52 19.80
CA ALA A 295 -28.83 -18.71 19.33
C ALA A 295 -28.95 -19.86 18.31
N ALA A 296 -28.04 -19.93 17.33
CA ALA A 296 -28.01 -21.01 16.35
C ALA A 296 -27.70 -22.39 16.98
N LEU A 297 -26.86 -22.42 18.02
CA LEU A 297 -26.56 -23.64 18.77
C LEU A 297 -27.75 -24.13 19.59
N ARG A 298 -28.56 -23.23 20.15
CA ARG A 298 -29.81 -23.58 20.88
C ARG A 298 -30.86 -24.22 19.97
N GLU A 299 -30.84 -23.90 18.67
CA GLU A 299 -31.72 -24.49 17.66
C GLU A 299 -31.26 -25.89 17.21
N CYS A 300 -30.06 -26.36 17.62
CA CYS A 300 -29.53 -27.68 17.28
C CYS A 300 -29.77 -28.71 18.40
N PRO A 301 -30.66 -29.70 18.23
CA PRO A 301 -31.05 -30.63 19.30
C PRO A 301 -29.91 -31.55 19.81
N ARG A 302 -28.88 -31.78 19.00
CA ARG A 302 -27.82 -32.78 19.25
C ARG A 302 -26.72 -32.32 20.23
N LEU A 303 -26.69 -31.06 20.64
CA LEU A 303 -25.65 -30.51 21.53
C LEU A 303 -26.15 -30.19 22.95
N ASN A 304 -27.47 -30.34 23.19
CA ASN A 304 -28.12 -30.00 24.44
C ASN A 304 -27.66 -30.87 25.63
N GLU A 305 -27.19 -32.10 25.39
CA GLU A 305 -26.76 -33.02 26.45
C GLU A 305 -25.34 -32.73 27.00
N ALA A 306 -24.49 -32.00 26.25
CA ALA A 306 -23.12 -31.71 26.67
C ALA A 306 -22.95 -30.36 27.41
N GLN A 307 -24.02 -29.55 27.52
CA GLN A 307 -23.93 -28.12 27.85
C GLN A 307 -24.51 -27.71 29.22
N ALA A 308 -24.95 -28.65 30.05
CA ALA A 308 -25.58 -28.34 31.34
C ALA A 308 -24.62 -27.79 32.43
N SER A 309 -23.31 -27.67 32.17
CA SER A 309 -22.31 -27.40 33.22
C SER A 309 -21.33 -26.24 33.01
N SER A 310 -21.46 -25.39 31.97
CA SER A 310 -20.50 -24.28 31.78
C SER A 310 -21.13 -22.93 31.38
N ASP A 311 -21.05 -22.01 32.34
CA ASP A 311 -20.97 -20.55 32.24
C ASP A 311 -22.25 -19.70 32.32
N LEU A 312 -22.38 -18.95 33.44
CA LEU A 312 -23.27 -17.81 33.70
C LEU A 312 -23.30 -16.75 32.57
N LEU A 313 -22.29 -16.71 31.70
CA LEU A 313 -22.22 -15.82 30.54
C LEU A 313 -23.26 -16.15 29.44
N MET A 314 -23.85 -17.35 29.42
CA MET A 314 -24.80 -17.73 28.36
C MET A 314 -26.23 -17.21 28.57
N ASN A 315 -26.56 -16.66 29.75
CA ASN A 315 -27.93 -16.21 30.04
C ASN A 315 -28.17 -14.72 29.74
N GLU A 316 -27.12 -13.92 29.62
CA GLU A 316 -27.23 -12.49 29.30
C GLU A 316 -26.66 -12.21 27.90
N ALA A 317 -27.39 -11.43 27.10
CA ALA A 317 -26.90 -11.02 25.79
C ALA A 317 -25.61 -10.19 25.94
N SER A 318 -24.58 -10.51 25.17
CA SER A 318 -23.27 -9.82 25.17
C SER A 318 -23.42 -8.31 24.90
N SER A 319 -24.50 -7.90 24.22
CA SER A 319 -24.88 -6.49 24.07
C SER A 319 -25.14 -5.77 25.40
N ARG A 320 -25.84 -6.39 26.35
CA ARG A 320 -26.09 -5.83 27.69
C ARG A 320 -24.81 -5.77 28.52
N ILE A 321 -24.00 -6.84 28.48
CA ILE A 321 -22.70 -6.91 29.15
C ILE A 321 -21.82 -5.74 28.72
N LYS A 322 -21.74 -5.51 27.41
CA LYS A 322 -21.00 -4.40 26.83
C LYS A 322 -21.49 -3.03 27.33
N GLU A 323 -22.79 -2.79 27.37
CA GLU A 323 -23.36 -1.52 27.87
C GLU A 323 -23.01 -1.29 29.34
N ILE A 324 -23.11 -2.34 30.17
CA ILE A 324 -22.75 -2.30 31.59
C ILE A 324 -21.26 -1.98 31.75
N LEU A 325 -20.38 -2.65 31.00
CA LEU A 325 -18.94 -2.42 31.05
C LEU A 325 -18.57 -1.00 30.59
N ALA A 326 -19.15 -0.52 29.49
CA ALA A 326 -18.91 0.84 28.99
C ALA A 326 -19.39 1.91 29.99
N ALA A 327 -20.53 1.70 30.66
CA ALA A 327 -21.03 2.59 31.68
C ALA A 327 -20.15 2.57 32.95
N LYS A 328 -19.78 1.38 33.44
CA LYS A 328 -18.89 1.21 34.59
C LYS A 328 -17.52 1.82 34.33
N TYR A 329 -16.95 1.65 33.13
CA TYR A 329 -15.67 2.26 32.80
C TYR A 329 -15.70 3.78 32.96
N LYS A 330 -16.76 4.44 32.43
CA LYS A 330 -16.89 5.92 32.51
C LYS A 330 -16.95 6.46 33.94
N THR A 331 -17.47 5.68 34.89
CA THR A 331 -17.56 6.04 36.32
C THR A 331 -16.42 5.47 37.17
N SER A 332 -15.63 4.55 36.62
CA SER A 332 -14.57 3.85 37.34
C SER A 332 -13.37 4.74 37.73
N LYS A 333 -12.57 4.22 38.68
CA LYS A 333 -11.27 4.77 39.05
C LYS A 333 -10.32 4.81 37.83
N TYR A 334 -10.42 3.85 36.90
CA TYR A 334 -9.56 3.74 35.71
C TYR A 334 -9.76 4.91 34.75
N ALA A 335 -11.01 5.29 34.43
CA ALA A 335 -11.28 6.45 33.58
C ALA A 335 -10.88 7.76 34.25
N THR A 336 -11.04 7.88 35.57
CA THR A 336 -10.61 9.07 36.32
C THR A 336 -9.09 9.19 36.34
N SER A 337 -8.38 8.08 36.57
CA SER A 337 -6.90 8.00 36.50
C SER A 337 -6.39 8.35 35.10
N THR A 338 -7.04 7.82 34.06
CA THR A 338 -6.74 8.12 32.66
C THR A 338 -6.87 9.62 32.38
N ARG A 339 -7.99 10.24 32.74
CA ARG A 339 -8.21 11.68 32.53
C ARG A 339 -7.20 12.53 33.30
N ARG A 340 -6.84 12.14 34.52
CA ARG A 340 -5.80 12.80 35.30
C ARG A 340 -4.45 12.71 34.56
N ARG A 341 -4.09 11.51 34.10
CA ARG A 341 -2.82 11.29 33.41
C ARG A 341 -2.74 12.02 32.07
N ILE A 342 -3.83 12.06 31.30
CA ILE A 342 -3.94 12.87 30.09
C ILE A 342 -3.63 14.34 30.38
N ARG A 343 -4.23 14.92 31.44
CA ARG A 343 -3.94 16.32 31.82
C ARG A 343 -2.49 16.52 32.21
N GLU A 344 -1.90 15.61 32.97
CA GLU A 344 -0.47 15.66 33.33
C GLU A 344 0.42 15.63 32.08
N LEU A 345 0.16 14.73 31.14
CA LEU A 345 0.94 14.57 29.91
C LEU A 345 0.80 15.77 28.97
N LEU A 346 -0.37 16.42 28.95
CA LEU A 346 -0.58 17.66 28.19
C LEU A 346 0.23 18.84 28.75
N LEU A 347 0.55 18.84 30.05
CA LEU A 347 1.37 19.87 30.69
C LEU A 347 2.87 19.65 30.46
N ILE A 348 3.29 18.44 30.11
CA ILE A 348 4.69 18.12 29.81
C ILE A 348 5.01 18.58 28.40
N GLU A 349 5.57 19.79 28.27
CA GLU A 349 6.24 20.21 27.04
C GLU A 349 7.59 19.50 26.92
N GLY A 350 7.56 18.29 26.33
CA GLY A 350 8.78 17.56 25.97
C GLY A 350 9.57 18.27 24.86
N PRO A 351 10.88 18.00 24.72
CA PRO A 351 11.65 18.48 23.58
C PRO A 351 10.96 18.05 22.28
N ILE A 352 10.77 19.01 21.40
CA ILE A 352 10.08 18.81 20.12
C ILE A 352 11.06 18.04 19.22
N PRO A 353 10.76 16.79 18.81
CA PRO A 353 11.56 16.17 17.77
C PRO A 353 11.47 17.04 16.50
N LYS A 354 12.64 17.34 15.93
CA LYS A 354 12.76 18.17 14.74
C LYS A 354 11.91 17.52 13.65
N SER A 355 10.92 18.26 13.13
CA SER A 355 10.14 17.79 11.96
C SER A 355 11.06 17.82 10.75
N ASN A 356 11.78 16.72 10.55
CA ASN A 356 12.41 16.44 9.29
C ASN A 356 11.32 15.88 8.39
N LYS A 357 10.90 16.71 7.42
CA LYS A 357 9.86 16.38 6.46
C LYS A 357 10.38 15.30 5.49
N GLY A 358 10.20 14.04 5.86
CA GLY A 358 10.49 12.88 5.01
C GLY A 358 11.95 12.41 5.10
N SER A 359 12.33 11.54 4.16
CA SER A 359 13.70 11.00 4.08
C SER A 359 14.77 12.10 4.05
N GLU A 360 15.80 11.92 4.88
CA GLU A 360 16.97 12.81 4.97
C GLU A 360 18.01 12.53 3.87
N ALA A 361 17.75 11.55 2.99
CA ALA A 361 18.63 11.22 1.88
C ALA A 361 18.48 12.22 0.72
N SER A 362 19.60 12.55 0.08
CA SER A 362 19.60 13.37 -1.14
C SER A 362 18.82 12.71 -2.28
N TRP A 363 18.12 13.51 -3.09
CA TRP A 363 17.33 13.06 -4.24
C TRP A 363 18.14 12.16 -5.20
N TRP A 364 19.41 12.51 -5.46
CA TRP A 364 20.30 11.72 -6.31
C TRP A 364 20.69 10.38 -5.69
N LYS A 365 20.93 10.35 -4.37
CA LYS A 365 21.22 9.11 -3.62
C LYS A 365 20.01 8.18 -3.68
N GLN A 366 18.80 8.74 -3.53
CA GLN A 366 17.54 7.99 -3.67
C GLN A 366 17.40 7.42 -5.08
N LEU A 367 17.62 8.22 -6.13
CA LEU A 367 17.53 7.77 -7.53
C LEU A 367 18.51 6.63 -7.82
N CYS A 368 19.80 6.81 -7.51
CA CYS A 368 20.82 5.79 -7.78
C CYS A 368 20.56 4.49 -7.01
N THR A 369 20.15 4.59 -5.73
CA THR A 369 19.85 3.42 -4.90
C THR A 369 18.63 2.67 -5.45
N LEU A 370 17.58 3.40 -5.82
CA LEU A 370 16.34 2.82 -6.32
C LEU A 370 16.53 2.19 -7.71
N THR A 371 17.30 2.83 -8.59
CA THR A 371 17.67 2.26 -9.90
C THR A 371 18.50 0.99 -9.72
N LYS A 372 19.50 0.98 -8.84
CA LYS A 372 20.29 -0.23 -8.54
C LYS A 372 19.41 -1.36 -8.01
N ARG A 373 18.52 -1.06 -7.05
CA ARG A 373 17.58 -2.04 -6.47
C ARG A 373 16.67 -2.63 -7.55
N SER A 374 16.01 -1.76 -8.33
CA SER A 374 15.08 -2.18 -9.38
C SER A 374 15.79 -2.98 -10.47
N PHE A 375 17.02 -2.59 -10.86
CA PHE A 375 17.84 -3.34 -11.80
C PHE A 375 18.20 -4.74 -11.29
N VAL A 376 18.66 -4.87 -10.04
CA VAL A 376 18.96 -6.18 -9.43
C VAL A 376 17.70 -7.05 -9.35
N ASN A 377 16.56 -6.47 -8.98
CA ASN A 377 15.28 -7.17 -8.98
C ASN A 377 14.92 -7.70 -10.37
N MET A 378 15.02 -6.85 -11.40
CA MET A 378 14.75 -7.21 -12.79
C MET A 378 15.73 -8.27 -13.35
N CYS A 379 17.00 -8.24 -12.95
CA CYS A 379 17.99 -9.24 -13.35
C CYS A 379 17.70 -10.63 -12.75
N ARG A 380 17.30 -10.67 -11.47
CA ARG A 380 17.10 -11.92 -10.72
C ARG A 380 15.71 -12.52 -10.95
N ASP A 381 14.71 -11.69 -11.25
CA ASP A 381 13.38 -12.17 -11.59
C ASP A 381 13.32 -12.65 -13.05
N ILE A 382 13.41 -13.97 -13.24
CA ILE A 382 13.33 -14.62 -14.56
C ILE A 382 11.99 -14.30 -15.25
N GLY A 383 10.92 -14.19 -14.48
CA GLY A 383 9.57 -13.93 -15.00
C GLY A 383 9.39 -12.52 -15.55
N TYR A 384 10.28 -11.59 -15.20
CA TYR A 384 10.15 -10.18 -15.56
C TYR A 384 10.61 -9.91 -17.00
N TYR A 385 11.92 -10.00 -17.28
CA TYR A 385 12.49 -9.68 -18.60
C TYR A 385 13.07 -10.90 -19.33
N TRP A 386 13.58 -11.92 -18.63
CA TRP A 386 14.24 -13.05 -19.29
C TRP A 386 13.29 -13.91 -20.11
N LEU A 387 12.15 -14.30 -19.53
CA LEU A 387 11.11 -15.04 -20.26
C LEU A 387 10.61 -14.23 -21.46
N ARG A 388 10.49 -12.91 -21.29
CA ARG A 388 10.08 -11.99 -22.36
C ARG A 388 11.11 -11.92 -23.48
N ILE A 389 12.39 -11.77 -23.16
CA ILE A 389 13.48 -11.77 -24.17
C ILE A 389 13.47 -13.08 -24.97
N MET A 390 13.30 -14.22 -24.31
CA MET A 390 13.20 -15.53 -24.96
C MET A 390 12.01 -15.60 -25.94
N VAL A 391 10.82 -15.18 -25.50
CA VAL A 391 9.61 -15.16 -26.36
C VAL A 391 9.80 -14.22 -27.55
N TYR A 392 10.36 -13.03 -27.34
CA TYR A 392 10.63 -12.07 -28.42
C TYR A 392 11.62 -12.64 -29.44
N LEU A 393 12.65 -13.34 -28.99
CA LEU A 393 13.62 -13.99 -29.86
C LEU A 393 12.96 -15.07 -30.72
N VAL A 394 12.19 -15.99 -30.11
CA VAL A 394 11.48 -17.05 -30.83
C VAL A 394 10.52 -16.47 -31.86
N VAL A 395 9.69 -15.49 -31.47
CA VAL A 395 8.72 -14.88 -32.38
C VAL A 395 9.43 -14.12 -33.50
N SER A 396 10.56 -13.45 -33.21
CA SER A 396 11.31 -12.72 -34.23
C SER A 396 11.91 -13.65 -35.28
N LEU A 397 12.36 -14.84 -34.87
CA LEU A 397 12.81 -15.89 -35.77
C LEU A 397 11.65 -16.42 -36.62
N CYS A 398 10.49 -16.71 -36.01
CA CYS A 398 9.30 -17.14 -36.76
C CYS A 398 8.87 -16.13 -37.83
N VAL A 399 8.88 -14.84 -37.50
CA VAL A 399 8.52 -13.79 -38.47
C VAL A 399 9.59 -13.68 -39.55
N GLY A 400 10.86 -13.73 -39.17
CA GLY A 400 11.97 -13.71 -40.10
C GLY A 400 11.97 -14.90 -41.08
N THR A 401 11.54 -16.09 -40.66
CA THR A 401 11.41 -17.25 -41.55
C THR A 401 10.20 -17.16 -42.46
N ILE A 402 9.05 -16.67 -41.97
CA ILE A 402 7.84 -16.48 -42.79
C ILE A 402 8.10 -15.46 -43.91
N TYR A 403 8.80 -14.37 -43.59
CA TYR A 403 9.15 -13.31 -44.53
C TYR A 403 10.62 -13.38 -44.93
N PHE A 404 11.14 -14.58 -45.22
CA PHE A 404 12.54 -14.74 -45.59
C PHE A 404 12.81 -14.23 -47.02
N ASP A 405 13.82 -13.36 -47.16
CA ASP A 405 14.30 -12.82 -48.43
C ASP A 405 13.21 -12.19 -49.31
N VAL A 406 12.50 -11.21 -48.75
CA VAL A 406 11.43 -10.49 -49.44
C VAL A 406 12.06 -9.55 -50.47
N GLY A 407 12.17 -10.03 -51.71
CA GLY A 407 12.76 -9.32 -52.86
C GLY A 407 12.08 -7.98 -53.22
N THR A 408 12.28 -7.51 -54.45
CA THR A 408 11.83 -6.16 -54.89
C THR A 408 10.69 -6.17 -55.92
N SER A 409 9.97 -7.27 -56.06
CA SER A 409 8.80 -7.38 -56.94
C SER A 409 7.60 -6.58 -56.44
N TYR A 410 6.59 -6.33 -57.29
CA TYR A 410 5.39 -5.58 -56.89
C TYR A 410 4.65 -6.21 -55.69
N ASN A 411 4.46 -7.52 -55.69
CA ASN A 411 3.77 -8.25 -54.61
C ASN A 411 4.53 -8.19 -53.27
N THR A 412 5.86 -8.07 -53.32
CA THR A 412 6.69 -8.06 -52.12
C THR A 412 6.58 -6.74 -51.35
N VAL A 413 6.09 -5.67 -51.97
CA VAL A 413 5.80 -4.39 -51.28
C VAL A 413 4.79 -4.62 -50.15
N ARG A 414 3.75 -5.41 -50.39
CA ARG A 414 2.75 -5.74 -49.37
C ARG A 414 3.35 -6.57 -48.24
N ASP A 415 4.20 -7.54 -48.58
CA ASP A 415 4.84 -8.44 -47.62
C ASP A 415 5.84 -7.70 -46.71
N ARG A 416 6.61 -6.75 -47.27
CA ARG A 416 7.45 -5.79 -46.50
C ARG A 416 6.58 -4.90 -45.61
N GLY A 417 5.43 -4.47 -46.12
CA GLY A 417 4.45 -3.72 -45.36
C GLY A 417 3.93 -4.47 -44.14
N ALA A 418 3.57 -5.74 -44.34
CA ALA A 418 3.06 -6.62 -43.30
C ALA A 418 4.12 -6.95 -42.24
N SER A 419 5.37 -7.21 -42.64
CA SER A 419 6.46 -7.47 -41.69
C SER A 419 6.80 -6.23 -40.84
N ALA A 420 6.78 -5.03 -41.43
CA ALA A 420 6.94 -3.78 -40.70
C ALA A 420 5.76 -3.50 -39.73
N ALA A 421 4.53 -3.82 -40.11
CA ALA A 421 3.36 -3.74 -39.23
C ALA A 421 3.43 -4.76 -38.08
N PHE A 422 3.93 -5.97 -38.34
CA PHE A 422 4.15 -6.97 -37.30
C PHE A 422 5.19 -6.49 -36.28
N LEU A 423 6.30 -5.91 -36.76
CA LEU A 423 7.37 -5.37 -35.92
C LEU A 423 6.90 -4.20 -35.04
N THR A 424 6.11 -3.28 -35.58
CA THR A 424 5.69 -2.05 -34.87
C THR A 424 4.33 -2.16 -34.15
N GLY A 425 3.58 -3.24 -34.38
CA GLY A 425 2.27 -3.49 -33.77
C GLY A 425 2.26 -4.75 -32.88
N PHE A 426 2.50 -5.92 -33.46
CA PHE A 426 2.36 -7.19 -32.74
C PHE A 426 3.50 -7.44 -31.74
N MET A 427 4.74 -7.13 -32.09
CA MET A 427 5.86 -7.21 -31.14
C MET A 427 5.66 -6.27 -29.95
N THR A 428 5.17 -5.06 -30.19
CA THR A 428 4.89 -4.10 -29.12
C THR A 428 3.74 -4.55 -28.22
N PHE A 429 2.74 -5.26 -28.77
CA PHE A 429 1.63 -5.86 -28.02
C PHE A 429 2.11 -6.90 -26.98
N MET A 430 3.15 -7.69 -27.30
CA MET A 430 3.73 -8.65 -26.35
C MET A 430 4.31 -8.00 -25.08
N SER A 431 4.53 -6.68 -25.08
CA SER A 431 5.02 -5.94 -23.90
C SER A 431 4.07 -5.98 -22.70
N ILE A 432 2.79 -6.36 -22.91
CA ILE A 432 1.79 -6.53 -21.86
C ILE A 432 2.24 -7.56 -20.82
N GLY A 433 3.07 -8.54 -21.20
CA GLY A 433 3.58 -9.57 -20.30
C GLY A 433 4.33 -9.04 -19.07
N GLY A 434 4.85 -7.80 -19.10
CA GLY A 434 5.50 -7.17 -17.93
C GLY A 434 4.54 -6.56 -16.90
N PHE A 435 3.22 -6.56 -17.16
CA PHE A 435 2.22 -5.95 -16.28
C PHE A 435 2.13 -6.56 -14.86
N PRO A 436 2.17 -7.90 -14.66
CA PRO A 436 2.11 -8.49 -13.32
C PRO A 436 3.25 -8.02 -12.42
N SER A 437 4.48 -8.03 -12.94
CA SER A 437 5.67 -7.64 -12.16
C SER A 437 5.65 -6.16 -11.79
N PHE A 438 5.13 -5.30 -12.68
CA PHE A 438 4.90 -3.89 -12.35
C PHE A 438 3.87 -3.71 -11.22
N LEU A 439 2.81 -4.52 -11.18
CA LEU A 439 1.80 -4.46 -10.12
C LEU A 439 2.36 -4.87 -8.75
N GLU A 440 3.32 -5.78 -8.69
CA GLU A 440 4.02 -6.09 -7.44
C GLU A 440 4.88 -4.91 -6.98
N GLU A 441 5.63 -4.29 -7.89
CA GLU A 441 6.49 -3.15 -7.58
C GLU A 441 5.70 -1.90 -7.17
N ILE A 442 4.54 -1.63 -7.78
CA ILE A 442 3.72 -0.48 -7.40
C ILE A 442 3.11 -0.63 -6.00
N ARG A 443 2.84 -1.87 -5.54
CA ARG A 443 2.37 -2.14 -4.17
C ARG A 443 3.46 -1.84 -3.15
N VAL A 444 4.70 -2.27 -3.41
CA VAL A 444 5.87 -1.92 -2.59
C VAL A 444 6.04 -0.39 -2.56
N PHE A 445 5.95 0.26 -3.72
CA PHE A 445 6.02 1.72 -3.83
C PHE A 445 4.99 2.44 -2.94
N TYR A 446 3.71 2.03 -2.96
CA TYR A 446 2.69 2.68 -2.14
C TYR A 446 2.99 2.57 -0.64
N ARG A 447 3.46 1.40 -0.18
CA ARG A 447 3.88 1.20 1.22
C ARG A 447 5.06 2.09 1.59
N GLU A 448 6.14 2.04 0.82
CA GLU A 448 7.35 2.85 1.06
C GLU A 448 7.06 4.36 0.99
N ARG A 449 6.14 4.77 0.12
CA ARG A 449 5.71 6.16 -0.02
C ARG A 449 4.91 6.65 1.18
N LEU A 450 4.04 5.81 1.76
CA LEU A 450 3.28 6.15 2.98
C LEU A 450 4.19 6.27 4.21
N ASN A 451 5.32 5.57 4.22
CA ASN A 451 6.37 5.67 5.24
C ASN A 451 7.44 6.73 4.89
N GLY A 452 7.26 7.48 3.80
CA GLY A 452 8.09 8.65 3.48
C GLY A 452 9.49 8.34 2.92
N HIS A 453 9.71 7.13 2.38
CA HIS A 453 11.03 6.69 1.93
C HIS A 453 11.59 7.54 0.77
N TYR A 454 10.79 7.78 -0.29
CA TYR A 454 11.23 8.55 -1.46
C TYR A 454 10.04 9.15 -2.23
N GLY A 455 10.32 10.07 -3.15
CA GLY A 455 9.32 10.78 -3.96
C GLY A 455 8.81 10.01 -5.17
N SER A 456 7.59 10.32 -5.61
CA SER A 456 6.97 9.74 -6.83
C SER A 456 7.76 10.01 -8.11
N ALA A 457 8.47 11.14 -8.22
CA ALA A 457 9.31 11.42 -9.38
C ALA A 457 10.54 10.50 -9.45
N VAL A 458 11.16 10.22 -8.29
CA VAL A 458 12.33 9.33 -8.19
C VAL A 458 11.95 7.93 -8.64
N TYR A 459 10.79 7.43 -8.23
CA TYR A 459 10.26 6.14 -8.64
C TYR A 459 10.08 5.99 -10.16
N ILE A 460 9.44 6.97 -10.80
CA ILE A 460 9.16 6.89 -12.24
C ILE A 460 10.46 6.89 -13.04
N LEU A 461 11.40 7.75 -12.65
CA LEU A 461 12.69 7.86 -13.31
C LEU A 461 13.57 6.63 -13.06
N SER A 462 13.60 6.12 -11.82
CA SER A 462 14.39 4.94 -11.49
C SER A 462 13.91 3.72 -12.25
N ASN A 463 12.58 3.53 -12.36
CA ASN A 463 11.98 2.42 -13.09
C ASN A 463 12.29 2.47 -14.59
N PHE A 464 12.31 3.67 -15.18
CA PHE A 464 12.70 3.83 -16.59
C PHE A 464 14.18 3.54 -16.81
N LEU A 465 15.05 4.02 -15.92
CA LEU A 465 16.49 3.80 -16.01
C LEU A 465 16.87 2.34 -15.77
N SER A 466 16.18 1.64 -14.86
CA SER A 466 16.44 0.22 -14.57
C SER A 466 15.98 -0.70 -15.71
N SER A 467 14.86 -0.40 -16.38
CA SER A 467 14.37 -1.22 -17.49
C SER A 467 15.10 -0.99 -18.82
N PHE A 468 15.72 0.18 -19.00
CA PHE A 468 16.33 0.58 -20.27
C PHE A 468 17.32 -0.45 -20.88
N PRO A 469 18.25 -1.07 -20.14
CA PRO A 469 19.17 -2.06 -20.71
C PRO A 469 18.46 -3.29 -21.28
N PHE A 470 17.40 -3.77 -20.62
CA PHE A 470 16.63 -4.92 -21.07
C PHE A 470 15.81 -4.58 -22.31
N LEU A 471 15.18 -3.41 -22.33
CA LEU A 471 14.44 -2.92 -23.49
C LEU A 471 15.35 -2.73 -24.70
N LEU A 472 16.55 -2.21 -24.48
CA LEU A 472 17.57 -2.07 -25.53
C LEU A 472 18.00 -3.44 -26.06
N GLY A 473 18.21 -4.44 -25.18
CA GLY A 473 18.53 -5.80 -25.58
C GLY A 473 17.43 -6.45 -26.43
N VAL A 474 16.17 -6.33 -26.01
CA VAL A 474 15.01 -6.82 -26.78
C VAL A 474 14.93 -6.14 -28.14
N SER A 475 15.04 -4.81 -28.15
CA SER A 475 14.89 -4.04 -29.37
C SER A 475 16.01 -4.27 -30.39
N THR A 476 17.25 -4.42 -29.92
CA THR A 476 18.40 -4.66 -30.81
C THR A 476 18.33 -6.07 -31.39
N THR A 477 18.09 -7.09 -30.57
CA THR A 477 18.00 -8.49 -31.02
C THR A 477 16.83 -8.73 -31.98
N THR A 478 15.62 -8.31 -31.63
CA THR A 478 14.45 -8.45 -32.53
C THR A 478 14.62 -7.63 -33.80
N GLY A 479 15.12 -6.39 -33.68
CA GLY A 479 15.32 -5.49 -34.82
C GLY A 479 16.38 -5.99 -35.80
N THR A 480 17.49 -6.58 -35.32
CA THR A 480 18.51 -7.16 -36.20
C THR A 480 17.98 -8.40 -36.93
N ILE A 481 17.41 -9.36 -36.21
CA ILE A 481 16.91 -10.63 -36.77
C ILE A 481 15.96 -10.34 -37.94
N ILE A 482 14.95 -9.50 -37.70
CA ILE A 482 13.95 -9.19 -38.73
C ILE A 482 14.56 -8.38 -39.87
N SER A 483 15.40 -7.39 -39.59
CA SER A 483 15.98 -6.56 -40.66
C SER A 483 16.88 -7.36 -41.61
N PHE A 484 17.64 -8.32 -41.09
CA PHE A 484 18.52 -9.18 -41.90
C PHE A 484 17.75 -10.28 -42.64
N MET A 485 16.82 -10.98 -41.98
CA MET A 485 16.08 -12.09 -42.61
C MET A 485 15.10 -11.62 -43.68
N VAL A 486 14.44 -10.47 -43.47
CA VAL A 486 13.51 -9.87 -44.45
C VAL A 486 14.25 -9.12 -45.56
N LYS A 487 15.54 -8.79 -45.35
CA LYS A 487 16.33 -7.86 -46.19
C LYS A 487 15.66 -6.49 -46.35
N PHE A 488 15.38 -5.86 -45.21
CA PHE A 488 15.07 -4.43 -45.20
C PHE A 488 16.24 -3.59 -45.73
N HIS A 489 15.97 -2.31 -46.03
CA HIS A 489 16.96 -1.38 -46.58
C HIS A 489 18.31 -1.46 -45.86
N SER A 490 19.37 -1.72 -46.62
CA SER A 490 20.71 -1.92 -46.07
C SER A 490 21.32 -0.60 -45.61
N GLY A 491 21.99 -0.64 -44.45
CA GLY A 491 22.73 0.50 -43.92
C GLY A 491 22.55 0.70 -42.41
N PHE A 492 23.62 1.12 -41.74
CA PHE A 492 23.61 1.29 -40.28
C PHE A 492 22.58 2.31 -39.80
N SER A 493 22.36 3.41 -40.55
CA SER A 493 21.33 4.40 -40.21
C SER A 493 19.91 3.82 -40.22
N HIS A 494 19.63 2.90 -41.15
CA HIS A 494 18.31 2.27 -41.26
C HIS A 494 18.10 1.24 -40.16
N LEU A 495 19.13 0.48 -39.82
CA LEU A 495 19.11 -0.47 -38.70
C LEU A 495 18.97 0.25 -37.34
N LEU A 496 19.74 1.31 -37.12
CA LEU A 496 19.66 2.13 -35.91
C LEU A 496 18.28 2.76 -35.76
N PHE A 497 17.68 3.24 -36.84
CA PHE A 497 16.30 3.74 -36.81
C PHE A 497 15.32 2.65 -36.37
N THR A 498 15.40 1.44 -36.93
CA THR A 498 14.55 0.32 -36.53
C THR A 498 14.72 -0.01 -35.05
N TRP A 499 15.94 0.01 -34.51
CA TRP A 499 16.19 -0.18 -33.08
C TRP A 499 15.57 0.93 -32.23
N LEU A 500 15.82 2.20 -32.56
CA LEU A 500 15.26 3.32 -31.79
C LEU A 500 13.73 3.38 -31.86
N ASN A 501 13.15 3.04 -33.02
CA ASN A 501 11.72 3.00 -33.24
C ASN A 501 11.07 1.92 -32.36
N LEU A 502 11.57 0.69 -32.39
CA LEU A 502 11.04 -0.41 -31.60
C LEU A 502 11.22 -0.16 -30.09
N LEU A 503 12.40 0.32 -29.66
CA LEU A 503 12.67 0.70 -28.28
C LEU A 503 11.67 1.74 -27.76
N SER A 504 11.41 2.78 -28.56
CA SER A 504 10.49 3.86 -28.20
C SER A 504 9.06 3.33 -28.11
N CYS A 505 8.63 2.48 -29.03
CA CYS A 505 7.29 1.90 -29.00
C CYS A 505 7.06 1.02 -27.77
N ILE A 506 8.00 0.12 -27.47
CA ILE A 506 7.92 -0.74 -26.28
C ILE A 506 7.87 0.11 -25.00
N SER A 507 8.71 1.14 -24.93
CA SER A 507 8.74 2.07 -23.78
C SER A 507 7.43 2.83 -23.60
N VAL A 508 6.76 3.22 -24.69
CA VAL A 508 5.43 3.86 -24.66
C VAL A 508 4.37 2.90 -24.14
N VAL A 509 4.39 1.63 -24.61
CA VAL A 509 3.45 0.61 -24.12
C VAL A 509 3.63 0.36 -22.63
N GLU A 510 4.87 0.21 -22.14
CA GLU A 510 5.13 0.13 -20.70
C GLU A 510 4.62 1.39 -19.97
N GLY A 511 4.87 2.57 -20.54
CA GLY A 511 4.28 3.86 -20.12
C GLY A 511 2.76 3.78 -19.88
N CYS A 512 2.04 3.32 -20.89
CA CYS A 512 0.59 3.15 -20.87
C CYS A 512 0.14 2.12 -19.84
N MET A 513 0.81 0.97 -19.75
CA MET A 513 0.46 -0.10 -18.82
C MET A 513 0.64 0.31 -17.36
N MET A 514 1.63 1.15 -17.04
CA MET A 514 1.76 1.69 -15.67
C MET A 514 0.61 2.62 -15.29
N ILE A 515 0.11 3.41 -16.25
CA ILE A 515 -1.08 4.23 -16.03
C ILE A 515 -2.27 3.34 -15.71
N VAL A 516 -2.50 2.29 -16.50
CA VAL A 516 -3.58 1.33 -16.28
C VAL A 516 -3.46 0.66 -14.90
N ALA A 517 -2.27 0.18 -14.53
CA ALA A 517 -2.00 -0.42 -13.22
C ALA A 517 -2.28 0.55 -12.05
N SER A 518 -2.06 1.85 -12.24
CA SER A 518 -2.40 2.82 -11.20
C SER A 518 -3.89 3.08 -11.08
N LEU A 519 -4.68 2.93 -12.16
CA LEU A 519 -6.10 3.25 -12.17
C LEU A 519 -6.96 2.06 -11.75
N VAL A 520 -6.56 0.85 -12.14
CA VAL A 520 -7.35 -0.36 -11.97
C VAL A 520 -6.97 -1.08 -10.66
N PRO A 521 -7.94 -1.46 -9.80
CA PRO A 521 -7.66 -2.13 -8.53
C PRO A 521 -7.28 -3.61 -8.70
N ASN A 522 -7.76 -4.25 -9.76
CA ASN A 522 -7.67 -5.70 -9.97
C ASN A 522 -6.74 -6.05 -11.12
N TYR A 523 -5.92 -7.09 -10.92
CA TYR A 523 -4.99 -7.62 -11.92
C TYR A 523 -5.68 -7.96 -13.25
N LEU A 524 -6.70 -8.82 -13.23
CA LEU A 524 -7.40 -9.29 -14.43
C LEU A 524 -8.04 -8.14 -15.22
N MET A 525 -8.68 -7.21 -14.51
CA MET A 525 -9.27 -6.03 -15.13
C MET A 525 -8.20 -5.15 -15.78
N GLY A 526 -7.01 -5.03 -15.17
CA GLY A 526 -5.90 -4.27 -15.73
C GLY A 526 -5.37 -4.85 -17.04
N VAL A 527 -5.23 -6.18 -17.11
CA VAL A 527 -4.84 -6.88 -18.34
C VAL A 527 -5.87 -6.68 -19.45
N ILE A 528 -7.17 -6.86 -19.15
CA ILE A 528 -8.26 -6.70 -20.12
C ILE A 528 -8.29 -5.26 -20.67
N VAL A 529 -8.21 -4.26 -19.79
CA VAL A 529 -8.19 -2.84 -20.18
C VAL A 529 -6.95 -2.50 -21.00
N GLY A 530 -5.77 -2.99 -20.58
CA GLY A 530 -4.51 -2.77 -21.30
C GLY A 530 -4.54 -3.34 -22.72
N ILE A 531 -5.00 -4.59 -22.89
CA ILE A 531 -5.19 -5.25 -24.19
C ILE A 531 -6.15 -4.43 -25.05
N GLY A 532 -7.30 -4.02 -24.51
CA GLY A 532 -8.29 -3.22 -25.24
C GLY A 532 -7.72 -1.91 -25.77
N ILE A 533 -6.98 -1.17 -24.94
CA ILE A 533 -6.35 0.10 -25.34
C ILE A 533 -5.32 -0.13 -26.45
N ILE A 534 -4.45 -1.13 -26.30
CA ILE A 534 -3.38 -1.40 -27.27
C ILE A 534 -3.97 -1.86 -28.61
N VAL A 535 -5.01 -2.70 -28.61
CA VAL A 535 -5.70 -3.13 -29.84
C VAL A 535 -6.32 -1.95 -30.56
N ILE A 536 -6.99 -1.02 -29.86
CA ILE A 536 -7.54 0.21 -30.48
C ILE A 536 -6.42 1.05 -31.12
N ILE A 537 -5.30 1.21 -30.42
CA ILE A 537 -4.12 1.92 -30.94
C ILE A 537 -3.57 1.22 -32.18
N MET A 538 -3.48 -0.11 -32.17
CA MET A 538 -2.98 -0.93 -33.28
C MET A 538 -3.91 -0.87 -34.50
N LEU A 539 -5.22 -0.85 -34.32
CA LEU A 539 -6.20 -0.71 -35.42
C LEU A 539 -6.03 0.61 -36.18
N SER A 540 -5.64 1.68 -35.48
CA SER A 540 -5.37 3.00 -36.06
C SER A 540 -3.96 3.20 -36.63
N SER A 541 -3.14 2.13 -36.68
CA SER A 541 -1.72 2.19 -37.09
C SER A 541 -1.49 2.59 -38.55
N GLY A 542 -2.50 2.51 -39.41
CA GLY A 542 -2.36 2.79 -40.85
C GLY A 542 -2.10 1.55 -41.72
N PHE A 543 -1.98 0.36 -41.10
CA PHE A 543 -1.85 -0.92 -41.83
C PHE A 543 -3.21 -1.50 -42.23
N PHE A 544 -4.15 -1.62 -41.29
CA PHE A 544 -5.49 -2.21 -41.55
C PHE A 544 -6.37 -1.32 -42.42
N CYS A 545 -6.25 -0.01 -42.25
CA CYS A 545 -6.92 1.01 -43.05
C CYS A 545 -5.93 2.17 -43.20
N THR A 546 -5.82 2.73 -44.40
CA THR A 546 -4.89 3.83 -44.66
C THR A 546 -5.35 5.09 -43.90
N LEU A 547 -4.40 5.94 -43.48
CA LEU A 547 -4.74 7.13 -42.69
C LEU A 547 -5.76 8.09 -43.36
N PRO A 548 -5.70 8.34 -44.69
CA PRO A 548 -6.67 9.20 -45.37
C PRO A 548 -8.10 8.66 -45.31
N ASP A 549 -8.26 7.33 -45.33
CA ASP A 549 -9.56 6.64 -45.43
C ASP A 549 -10.23 6.44 -44.06
N LEU A 550 -9.52 6.72 -42.97
CA LEU A 550 -10.08 6.61 -41.61
C LEU A 550 -11.24 7.60 -41.38
N PRO A 551 -12.34 7.16 -40.75
CA PRO A 551 -13.44 8.05 -40.36
C PRO A 551 -12.96 9.22 -39.50
N LYS A 552 -13.38 10.43 -39.88
CA LYS A 552 -12.89 11.69 -39.30
C LYS A 552 -13.09 11.87 -37.78
N PRO A 553 -14.26 11.60 -37.18
CA PRO A 553 -14.58 12.13 -35.85
C PRO A 553 -13.94 11.40 -34.67
N PHE A 554 -13.42 10.18 -34.86
CA PHE A 554 -12.83 9.38 -33.79
C PHE A 554 -11.50 8.74 -34.20
N TRP A 555 -11.52 8.03 -35.33
CA TRP A 555 -10.37 7.24 -35.79
C TRP A 555 -9.24 8.10 -36.34
N ARG A 556 -9.56 9.07 -37.21
CA ARG A 556 -8.57 10.01 -37.76
C ARG A 556 -8.23 11.15 -36.80
N TYR A 557 -9.21 11.61 -36.01
CA TYR A 557 -9.00 12.59 -34.96
C TYR A 557 -9.78 12.13 -33.72
N PRO A 558 -9.17 11.86 -32.55
CA PRO A 558 -7.75 12.01 -32.19
C PRO A 558 -6.91 10.71 -32.21
N VAL A 559 -7.53 9.54 -32.42
CA VAL A 559 -6.89 8.23 -32.13
C VAL A 559 -5.62 7.99 -32.94
N SER A 560 -5.61 8.27 -34.25
CA SER A 560 -4.40 8.09 -35.07
C SER A 560 -3.24 9.01 -34.68
N TYR A 561 -3.50 10.19 -34.09
CA TYR A 561 -2.46 11.11 -33.64
C TYR A 561 -1.88 10.72 -32.28
N ILE A 562 -2.71 10.16 -31.41
CA ILE A 562 -2.30 9.63 -30.09
C ILE A 562 -1.61 8.26 -30.25
N SER A 563 -1.94 7.53 -31.33
CA SER A 563 -1.40 6.20 -31.61
C SER A 563 0.10 6.26 -31.93
N TYR A 564 0.92 5.77 -31.00
CA TYR A 564 2.35 5.56 -31.25
C TYR A 564 2.59 4.62 -32.45
N SER A 565 1.70 3.64 -32.64
CA SER A 565 1.81 2.64 -33.70
C SER A 565 1.67 3.28 -35.09
N SER A 566 0.85 4.33 -35.23
CA SER A 566 0.72 5.08 -36.48
C SER A 566 2.00 5.81 -36.86
N TRP A 567 2.60 6.51 -35.91
CA TRP A 567 3.89 7.19 -36.12
C TRP A 567 5.03 6.20 -36.38
N ALA A 568 5.06 5.11 -35.62
CA ALA A 568 6.06 4.06 -35.74
C ALA A 568 6.04 3.38 -37.11
N LEU A 569 4.86 3.06 -37.61
CA LEU A 569 4.69 2.40 -38.90
C LEU A 569 5.02 3.35 -40.06
N GLN A 570 4.58 4.61 -39.99
CA GLN A 570 4.93 5.63 -40.99
C GLN A 570 6.45 5.85 -41.04
N GLY A 571 7.11 5.92 -39.88
CA GLY A 571 8.56 6.01 -39.78
C GLY A 571 9.26 4.78 -40.38
N GLN A 572 8.76 3.57 -40.08
CA GLN A 572 9.33 2.33 -40.59
C GLN A 572 9.18 2.20 -42.11
N PHE A 573 8.02 2.55 -42.68
CA PHE A 573 7.82 2.55 -44.12
C PHE A 573 8.74 3.55 -44.83
N LYS A 574 8.92 4.75 -44.27
CA LYS A 574 9.90 5.72 -44.81
C LYS A 574 11.33 5.20 -44.70
N ASN A 575 11.65 4.53 -43.60
CA ASN A 575 12.97 3.95 -43.37
C ASN A 575 13.30 2.85 -44.37
N ASP A 576 12.33 2.02 -44.75
CA ASP A 576 12.56 0.90 -45.67
C ASP A 576 12.44 1.30 -47.16
N LEU A 577 11.40 2.05 -47.51
CA LEU A 577 11.04 2.27 -48.92
C LEU A 577 11.79 3.43 -49.58
N ILE A 578 12.20 4.47 -48.84
CA ILE A 578 12.91 5.61 -49.43
C ILE A 578 14.30 5.16 -49.88
N GLY A 579 14.57 5.31 -51.17
CA GLY A 579 15.83 4.88 -51.80
C GLY A 579 15.74 3.55 -52.55
N LEU A 580 14.63 2.81 -52.44
CA LEU A 580 14.41 1.58 -53.22
C LEU A 580 13.58 1.83 -54.48
N LYS A 581 13.82 0.98 -55.49
CA LYS A 581 13.03 0.88 -56.71
C LYS A 581 12.46 -0.53 -56.80
N PHE A 582 11.16 -0.62 -57.10
CA PHE A 582 10.42 -1.86 -57.19
C PHE A 582 9.98 -2.11 -58.62
N ASP A 583 9.85 -3.38 -58.97
CA ASP A 583 9.35 -3.76 -60.29
C ASP A 583 7.85 -3.42 -60.39
N PRO A 584 7.39 -2.98 -61.58
CA PRO A 584 5.99 -2.62 -61.81
C PRO A 584 5.06 -3.84 -61.78
N MET A 585 3.75 -3.58 -61.71
CA MET A 585 2.72 -4.62 -61.76
C MET A 585 2.59 -5.25 -63.16
N GLU A 586 2.74 -4.45 -64.22
CA GLU A 586 2.74 -4.91 -65.61
C GLU A 586 4.15 -4.87 -66.21
N GLN A 587 4.51 -5.90 -66.98
CA GLN A 587 5.84 -5.99 -67.63
C GLN A 587 5.96 -4.92 -68.72
N GLY A 588 6.78 -3.89 -68.48
CA GLY A 588 7.04 -2.80 -69.43
C GLY A 588 6.97 -1.40 -68.81
N ASP A 589 6.31 -1.26 -67.66
CA ASP A 589 6.20 0.01 -66.95
C ASP A 589 7.52 0.45 -66.28
N PRO A 590 7.73 1.76 -66.03
CA PRO A 590 8.90 2.22 -65.32
C PRO A 590 8.88 1.73 -63.86
N LYS A 591 10.05 1.31 -63.35
CA LYS A 591 10.21 0.87 -61.95
C LYS A 591 9.61 1.90 -60.98
N LEU A 592 8.78 1.42 -60.06
CA LEU A 592 8.12 2.23 -59.06
C LEU A 592 9.13 2.66 -57.99
N THR A 593 9.32 3.97 -57.83
CA THR A 593 10.14 4.49 -56.73
C THR A 593 9.39 4.34 -55.41
N GLY A 594 10.08 3.98 -54.33
CA GLY A 594 9.46 3.83 -53.00
C GLY A 594 8.70 5.08 -52.51
N VAL A 595 9.11 6.28 -52.95
CA VAL A 595 8.38 7.54 -52.70
C VAL A 595 6.98 7.54 -53.33
N LYS A 596 6.85 7.00 -54.55
CA LYS A 596 5.57 6.87 -55.25
C LYS A 596 4.69 5.82 -54.55
N ILE A 597 5.28 4.71 -54.11
CA ILE A 597 4.58 3.67 -53.32
C ILE A 597 4.06 4.23 -51.99
N LEU A 598 4.87 4.99 -51.25
CA LEU A 598 4.45 5.62 -49.99
C LEU A 598 3.22 6.51 -50.17
N LYS A 599 3.17 7.29 -51.26
CA LYS A 599 2.07 8.20 -51.55
C LYS A 599 0.83 7.48 -52.09
N THR A 600 1.01 6.57 -53.03
CA THR A 600 -0.10 5.93 -53.76
C THR A 600 -0.70 4.74 -53.01
N ILE A 601 0.12 3.91 -52.35
CA ILE A 601 -0.34 2.69 -51.68
C ILE A 601 -0.63 2.96 -50.19
N TYR A 602 0.27 3.66 -49.49
CA TYR A 602 0.12 3.88 -48.04
C TYR A 602 -0.50 5.25 -47.68
N GLY A 603 -0.66 6.16 -48.63
CA GLY A 603 -1.21 7.50 -48.38
C GLY A 603 -0.34 8.39 -47.49
N ILE A 604 0.97 8.12 -47.42
CA ILE A 604 1.93 8.79 -46.53
C ILE A 604 2.68 9.88 -47.30
N SER A 605 2.73 11.09 -46.73
CA SER A 605 3.48 12.20 -47.32
C SER A 605 5.01 12.01 -47.17
N PRO A 606 5.79 12.08 -48.27
CA PRO A 606 7.25 11.93 -48.22
C PRO A 606 8.00 13.18 -47.73
N ASN A 607 7.34 14.34 -47.65
CA ASN A 607 7.98 15.62 -47.29
C ASN A 607 8.53 15.66 -45.85
N ARG A 608 8.04 14.79 -44.97
CA ARG A 608 8.48 14.70 -43.56
C ARG A 608 9.51 13.59 -43.39
N SER A 609 10.68 13.92 -42.84
CA SER A 609 11.74 12.96 -42.51
C SER A 609 11.30 11.90 -41.48
N LYS A 610 11.87 10.70 -41.57
CA LYS A 610 11.64 9.58 -40.63
C LYS A 610 11.96 9.96 -39.17
N TRP A 611 12.92 10.85 -38.95
CA TRP A 611 13.32 11.29 -37.59
C TRP A 611 12.25 12.12 -36.88
N TRP A 612 11.40 12.83 -37.62
CA TRP A 612 10.24 13.53 -37.04
C TRP A 612 9.20 12.55 -36.50
N ASP A 613 9.03 11.41 -37.17
CA ASP A 613 8.12 10.36 -36.70
C ASP A 613 8.63 9.76 -35.39
N LEU A 614 9.94 9.49 -35.30
CA LEU A 614 10.57 9.04 -34.06
C LEU A 614 10.46 10.08 -32.94
N ALA A 615 10.70 11.36 -33.25
CA ALA A 615 10.56 12.44 -32.27
C ALA A 615 9.13 12.54 -31.72
N ALA A 616 8.10 12.34 -32.56
CA ALA A 616 6.71 12.30 -32.11
C ALA A 616 6.46 11.15 -31.11
N ILE A 617 7.03 9.97 -31.34
CA ILE A 617 6.93 8.83 -30.41
C ILE A 617 7.63 9.14 -29.08
N VAL A 618 8.80 9.79 -29.11
CA VAL A 618 9.51 10.21 -27.89
C VAL A 618 8.71 11.26 -27.10
N VAL A 619 8.05 12.20 -27.79
CA VAL A 619 7.14 13.16 -27.15
C VAL A 619 5.96 12.43 -26.51
N LEU A 620 5.37 11.44 -27.20
CA LEU A 620 4.32 10.60 -26.62
C LEU A 620 4.82 9.86 -25.37
N LEU A 621 6.02 9.27 -25.40
CA LEU A 621 6.63 8.60 -24.26
C LEU A 621 6.73 9.52 -23.04
N ILE A 622 7.27 10.73 -23.22
CA ILE A 622 7.39 11.73 -22.16
C ILE A 622 6.00 12.11 -21.64
N SER A 623 5.02 12.30 -22.53
CA SER A 623 3.65 12.65 -22.16
C SER A 623 2.99 11.57 -21.31
N TYR A 624 3.12 10.29 -21.66
CA TYR A 624 2.57 9.18 -20.86
C TYR A 624 3.22 9.10 -19.47
N ARG A 625 4.54 9.31 -19.37
CA ARG A 625 5.25 9.33 -18.08
C ARG A 625 4.81 10.52 -17.21
N LEU A 626 4.58 11.67 -17.84
CA LEU A 626 4.09 12.86 -17.15
C LEU A 626 2.63 12.70 -16.70
N ILE A 627 1.76 12.08 -17.51
CA ILE A 627 0.40 11.72 -17.13
C ILE A 627 0.42 10.76 -15.94
N PHE A 628 1.27 9.73 -15.97
CA PHE A 628 1.45 8.81 -14.85
C PHE A 628 1.88 9.55 -13.57
N PHE A 629 2.84 10.46 -13.67
CA PHE A 629 3.25 11.31 -12.55
C PHE A 629 2.09 12.16 -12.00
N ILE A 630 1.31 12.79 -12.89
CA ILE A 630 0.12 13.56 -12.51
C ILE A 630 -0.89 12.68 -11.80
N ILE A 631 -1.17 11.47 -12.29
CA ILE A 631 -2.11 10.54 -11.65
C ILE A 631 -1.65 10.16 -10.25
N LEU A 632 -0.37 9.83 -10.07
CA LEU A 632 0.20 9.56 -8.75
C LEU A 632 0.08 10.78 -7.83
N LYS A 633 0.43 11.97 -8.31
CA LYS A 633 0.34 13.22 -7.54
C LYS A 633 -1.10 13.62 -7.22
N PHE A 634 -2.02 13.40 -8.13
CA PHE A 634 -3.44 13.65 -7.96
C PHE A 634 -4.02 12.72 -6.90
N LYS A 635 -3.69 11.42 -6.98
CA LYS A 635 -4.02 10.44 -5.93
C LYS A 635 -3.38 10.81 -4.60
N GLU A 636 -2.18 11.39 -4.58
CA GLU A 636 -1.45 11.73 -3.35
C GLU A 636 -1.97 13.01 -2.68
N ARG A 637 -2.16 14.11 -3.41
CA ARG A 637 -2.44 15.44 -2.85
C ARG A 637 -3.89 15.90 -3.02
N VAL A 638 -4.46 15.68 -4.19
CA VAL A 638 -5.74 16.29 -4.57
C VAL A 638 -6.90 15.49 -4.02
N LEU A 639 -6.83 14.15 -4.05
CA LEU A 639 -7.90 13.31 -3.52
C LEU A 639 -8.12 13.53 -2.00
N PRO A 640 -7.08 13.56 -1.14
CA PRO A 640 -7.25 13.88 0.28
C PRO A 640 -7.75 15.31 0.52
N TRP A 641 -7.31 16.28 -0.28
CA TRP A 641 -7.75 17.67 -0.14
C TRP A 641 -9.21 17.86 -0.54
N LEU A 642 -9.64 17.29 -1.68
CA LEU A 642 -11.03 17.31 -2.13
C LEU A 642 -11.93 16.62 -1.10
N HIS A 643 -11.56 15.43 -0.63
CA HIS A 643 -12.37 14.76 0.39
C HIS A 643 -12.34 15.49 1.72
N SER A 644 -11.22 16.10 2.15
CA SER A 644 -11.19 16.93 3.35
C SER A 644 -12.09 18.16 3.22
N PHE A 645 -12.16 18.77 2.03
CA PHE A 645 -13.05 19.88 1.74
C PHE A 645 -14.53 19.45 1.79
N TYR A 646 -14.89 18.36 1.11
CA TYR A 646 -16.22 17.77 1.20
C TYR A 646 -16.57 17.35 2.63
N ALA A 647 -15.65 16.70 3.35
CA ALA A 647 -15.80 16.32 4.74
C ALA A 647 -16.06 17.52 5.64
N LYS A 648 -15.31 18.62 5.51
CA LYS A 648 -15.54 19.86 6.26
C LYS A 648 -16.93 20.44 5.98
N ARG A 649 -17.39 20.42 4.74
CA ARG A 649 -18.76 20.84 4.36
C ARG A 649 -19.80 19.92 4.99
N THR A 650 -19.60 18.61 4.97
CA THR A 650 -20.48 17.62 5.62
C THR A 650 -20.48 17.77 7.14
N ILE A 651 -19.33 18.03 7.79
CA ILE A 651 -19.24 18.33 9.23
C ILE A 651 -20.04 19.59 9.57
N ALA A 652 -19.91 20.65 8.77
CA ALA A 652 -20.67 21.88 8.99
C ALA A 652 -22.19 21.63 8.90
N LEU A 653 -22.62 20.74 8.00
CA LEU A 653 -24.01 20.29 7.90
C LEU A 653 -24.42 19.38 9.06
N LEU A 654 -23.54 18.49 9.52
CA LEU A 654 -23.79 17.57 10.65
C LEU A 654 -23.89 18.30 11.98
N LYS A 655 -23.02 19.29 12.26
CA LYS A 655 -23.10 20.13 13.46
C LYS A 655 -24.41 20.94 13.55
N ARG A 656 -25.07 21.19 12.41
CA ARG A 656 -26.39 21.85 12.35
C ARG A 656 -27.56 20.90 12.62
N ARG A 657 -27.35 19.58 12.67
CA ARG A 657 -28.43 18.63 13.03
C ARG A 657 -28.59 18.53 14.55
N PRO A 658 -29.82 18.64 15.09
CA PRO A 658 -30.07 18.59 16.53
C PRO A 658 -29.70 17.25 17.18
N SER A 659 -29.59 16.15 16.41
CA SER A 659 -29.12 14.85 16.89
C SER A 659 -27.62 14.79 17.22
N PHE A 660 -26.84 15.80 16.80
CA PHE A 660 -25.38 15.88 17.03
C PHE A 660 -24.99 16.79 18.19
N THR A 661 -25.92 17.59 18.72
CA THR A 661 -25.71 18.39 19.93
C THR A 661 -26.08 17.54 21.14
N MET A 662 -25.09 16.95 21.82
CA MET A 662 -25.32 16.41 23.17
C MET A 662 -25.73 17.58 24.07
N LYS A 663 -27.03 17.76 24.28
CA LYS A 663 -27.51 18.35 25.53
C LYS A 663 -27.54 17.23 26.57
N PRO A 664 -27.04 17.45 27.80
CA PRO A 664 -27.24 16.47 28.86
C PRO A 664 -28.74 16.20 29.04
N PRO A 665 -29.16 14.96 29.32
CA PRO A 665 -30.57 14.66 29.50
C PRO A 665 -31.07 15.47 30.70
N MET A 666 -31.97 16.42 30.44
CA MET A 666 -32.76 17.03 31.51
C MET A 666 -33.55 15.91 32.18
N VAL A 667 -33.38 15.82 33.50
CA VAL A 667 -34.16 14.97 34.39
C VAL A 667 -35.64 15.31 34.18
N LYS A 668 -36.36 14.48 33.44
CA LYS A 668 -37.82 14.51 33.42
C LYS A 668 -38.31 13.83 34.68
N LYS A 669 -38.97 14.61 35.55
CA LYS A 669 -39.73 14.12 36.70
C LYS A 669 -40.72 13.04 36.25
N GLN A 670 -40.81 12.03 37.10
CA GLN A 670 -41.79 10.93 37.16
C GLN A 670 -43.15 11.24 36.51
N HIS A 671 -43.72 10.27 35.78
CA HIS A 671 -45.14 9.89 35.89
C HIS A 671 -45.38 8.47 35.33
N GLN A 672 -45.81 7.60 36.27
CA GLN A 672 -46.63 6.38 36.26
C GLN A 672 -46.52 5.26 35.18
N PRO A 673 -46.72 3.98 35.59
CA PRO A 673 -46.59 2.81 34.73
C PRO A 673 -47.89 2.49 33.96
N SER A 674 -47.78 2.15 32.68
CA SER A 674 -48.86 1.55 31.89
C SER A 674 -48.94 0.04 32.17
N LEU A 675 -50.10 -0.43 32.61
CA LEU A 675 -50.47 -1.84 32.75
C LEU A 675 -50.48 -2.61 31.40
N PRO A 676 -50.42 -3.96 31.41
CA PRO A 676 -50.26 -4.78 30.22
C PRO A 676 -51.55 -4.94 29.42
N LEU A 677 -51.41 -4.98 28.09
CA LEU A 677 -52.42 -5.35 27.10
C LEU A 677 -52.78 -6.84 27.22
N SER A 678 -53.77 -7.16 28.05
CA SER A 678 -54.50 -8.42 28.00
C SER A 678 -55.90 -8.21 28.56
N TYR A 679 -56.81 -7.64 27.76
CA TYR A 679 -58.25 -7.83 27.88
C TYR A 679 -58.94 -7.23 26.65
N GLN A 680 -60.06 -7.83 26.24
CA GLN A 680 -60.95 -7.47 25.13
C GLN A 680 -60.65 -8.11 23.76
N GLU A 681 -60.77 -9.43 23.73
CA GLU A 681 -61.60 -10.07 22.69
C GLU A 681 -63.09 -9.74 22.95
N GLY A 682 -63.87 -9.57 21.88
CA GLY A 682 -65.31 -9.82 21.92
C GLY A 682 -66.20 -8.83 21.16
N LEU A 683 -66.69 -9.27 20.00
CA LEU A 683 -68.01 -8.98 19.38
C LEU A 683 -68.22 -7.51 18.92
N SER A 684 -68.85 -7.17 17.81
CA SER A 684 -69.68 -7.85 16.80
C SER A 684 -69.99 -6.81 15.71
N SER A 685 -70.16 -7.25 14.47
CA SER A 685 -70.74 -6.46 13.37
C SER A 685 -72.20 -6.05 13.66
N PRO A 686 -72.78 -5.07 12.93
CA PRO A 686 -73.52 -5.43 11.70
C PRO A 686 -73.45 -4.41 10.54
N LEU A 687 -73.81 -4.94 9.36
CA LEU A 687 -74.21 -4.35 8.07
C LEU A 687 -75.38 -3.32 8.20
N PRO A 688 -75.76 -2.51 7.17
CA PRO A 688 -75.94 -2.84 5.74
C PRO A 688 -74.77 -2.54 4.81
#